data_AF-A0A9D0BUZ2-F1
#
_entry.id   AF-A0A9D0BUZ2-F1
#
_cell.length_a   1.000
_cell.length_b   1.000
_cell.length_c   1.000
_cell.angle_alpha   90.00
_cell.angle_beta   90.00
_cell.angle_gamma   90.00
#
_symmetry.space_group_name_H-M   'P 1'
#
loop_
_entity.id
_entity.type
_entity.pdbx_description
1 polymer ?
#
loop_
_entity_poly.entity_id
_entity_poly.type
_entity_poly.pdbx_seq_one_letter_code
_entity_poly.pdbx_strand_id
1 'polypeptide(L)'
;MNKEKSFIHLPPFGLGFVSLGIQIVFIRLLLEIFQGNELSVGLVLSVWLIGSALGAVVLQPLFEKFALSSTLPFILLPVLLADYIFIKISPHLFDLLPGIQPNLESMVWVSLGTIIPAALLMGALFPYLVELQSESKTKKIGIITRIYRWESVGAFAAGLLLNFIFFCVLNSFQIFILCLMVFYLFLTGNPPGQLKSPKKESRLRIIYLFFCLVLLLSGSHLVNYFHAHIYKPYFILSEKDTPYGNLKVTRLEKQLVLFSQGKVLYSTPDPFSAESRTLLPLLLHPAPRHILILGGNLIGYLPYLEHIPSVTQIVYVEIDPTLVEFQRKLIDSTEFRTGLKLEFVVSDIRKFLTLGTEKYDLICLNQPEASTLNLNRLYSQTFVRLVKQRLKTGGIYFFTIRSSENYLNADLAQYINILKNTVESVFTSVFIVPGDENHFLASDTNYFTDILSRYSEKLKTYHLRPTYFVPAYLNFRLSRERVQSFGKQLARHPIPGLNTDFNLKAYLYHFRVWNRVYGSQIRNVFYFMERYRIHLTVLTIFLFLALRILLARNRAAKLLLALFTIGGVSISLEMVLLLQYQILFGVLYSGIAILFGMYMLGLAAGTLGHRSSVNTPVTDWHIRRVTVGFLVCGLCLLTAVLPKWDFVLNRMFFLVGQWFVAPAFIFCIGFFTGRYFYLTTEMFYRQRTAVSGLTYGVDLAGSVLGVFITSIILVPILGIPGCLVLILIFLLLLLF
;
A
#
# COMPACT_ATOMS: atom_id res chain seq x y z
N MET A 1 -12.75 31.36 -32.17
CA MET A 1 -12.11 30.08 -32.56
C MET A 1 -11.09 29.52 -31.56
N ASN A 2 -10.04 30.25 -31.11
CA ASN A 2 -9.06 29.65 -30.16
C ASN A 2 -9.62 29.34 -28.76
N LYS A 3 -10.57 30.13 -28.22
CA LYS A 3 -11.17 29.92 -26.89
C LYS A 3 -12.13 28.72 -26.80
N GLU A 4 -12.81 28.37 -27.89
CA GLU A 4 -13.71 27.20 -27.93
C GLU A 4 -12.92 25.90 -27.99
N LYS A 5 -11.81 25.86 -28.75
CA LYS A 5 -10.94 24.67 -28.79
C LYS A 5 -10.25 24.41 -27.46
N SER A 6 -9.91 25.45 -26.69
CA SER A 6 -9.27 25.30 -25.38
C SER A 6 -10.23 24.80 -24.29
N PHE A 7 -11.50 25.24 -24.30
CA PHE A 7 -12.53 24.80 -23.34
C PHE A 7 -12.85 23.29 -23.44
N ILE A 8 -12.64 22.69 -24.61
CA ILE A 8 -12.92 21.27 -24.84
C ILE A 8 -11.90 20.36 -24.12
N HIS A 9 -10.70 20.87 -23.81
CA HIS A 9 -9.57 20.04 -23.35
C HIS A 9 -9.07 20.40 -21.95
N LEU A 10 -9.07 21.68 -21.59
CA LEU A 10 -8.45 22.15 -20.35
C LEU A 10 -9.24 21.77 -19.08
N PRO A 11 -10.57 21.95 -18.99
CA PRO A 11 -11.31 21.57 -17.78
C PRO A 11 -11.27 20.06 -17.47
N PRO A 12 -11.44 19.14 -18.44
CA PRO A 12 -11.25 17.71 -18.19
C PRO A 12 -9.83 17.38 -17.71
N PHE A 13 -8.81 18.00 -18.31
CA PHE A 13 -7.42 17.83 -17.85
C PHE A 13 -7.23 18.27 -16.40
N GLY A 14 -7.76 19.45 -16.04
CA GLY A 14 -7.72 19.95 -14.67
C GLY A 14 -8.43 19.01 -13.70
N LEU A 15 -9.60 18.48 -14.07
CA LEU A 15 -10.39 17.54 -13.27
C LEU A 15 -9.58 16.26 -12.98
N GLY A 16 -8.99 15.66 -14.01
CA GLY A 16 -8.17 14.46 -13.84
C GLY A 16 -6.95 14.71 -12.96
N PHE A 17 -6.30 15.86 -13.13
CA PHE A 17 -5.14 16.25 -12.33
C PHE A 17 -5.48 16.34 -10.84
N VAL A 18 -6.56 17.06 -10.50
CA VAL A 18 -6.97 17.22 -9.10
C VAL A 18 -7.54 15.94 -8.52
N SER A 19 -8.26 15.15 -9.32
CA SER A 19 -8.86 13.89 -8.86
C SER A 19 -7.80 12.89 -8.43
N LEU A 20 -6.83 12.59 -9.30
CA LEU A 20 -5.75 11.68 -8.93
C LEU A 20 -4.85 12.27 -7.85
N GLY A 21 -4.54 13.58 -7.92
CA GLY A 21 -3.67 14.21 -6.95
C GLY A 21 -4.22 14.19 -5.53
N ILE A 22 -5.50 14.51 -5.35
CA ILE A 22 -6.16 14.46 -4.04
C ILE A 22 -6.33 13.02 -3.58
N GLN A 23 -6.71 12.10 -4.47
CA GLN A 23 -6.82 10.68 -4.12
C GLN A 23 -5.52 10.15 -3.54
N ILE A 24 -4.37 10.45 -4.17
CA ILE A 24 -3.05 10.02 -3.67
C ILE A 24 -2.72 10.68 -2.33
N VAL A 25 -2.97 11.99 -2.16
CA VAL A 25 -2.73 12.66 -0.87
C VAL A 25 -3.59 12.04 0.24
N PHE A 26 -4.87 11.77 -0.01
CA PHE A 26 -5.76 11.17 0.97
C PHE A 26 -5.34 9.75 1.34
N ILE A 27 -4.95 8.92 0.35
CA ILE A 27 -4.36 7.61 0.61
C ILE A 27 -3.13 7.74 1.52
N ARG A 28 -2.22 8.68 1.23
CA ARG A 28 -1.01 8.87 2.04
C ARG A 28 -1.31 9.30 3.47
N LEU A 29 -2.27 10.19 3.68
CA LEU A 29 -2.72 10.63 5.01
C LEU A 29 -3.43 9.52 5.78
N LEU A 30 -4.26 8.72 5.11
CA LEU A 30 -4.96 7.61 5.76
C LEU A 30 -4.01 6.46 6.07
N LEU A 31 -2.99 6.21 5.25
CA LEU A 31 -1.93 5.24 5.56
C LEU A 31 -1.15 5.59 6.83
N GLU A 32 -1.00 6.89 7.13
CA GLU A 32 -0.40 7.37 8.39
C GLU A 32 -1.26 6.99 9.60
N ILE A 33 -2.59 7.02 9.46
CA ILE A 33 -3.54 6.67 10.53
C ILE A 33 -3.70 5.14 10.65
N PHE A 34 -3.71 4.45 9.51
CA PHE A 34 -3.96 3.02 9.38
C PHE A 34 -2.68 2.16 9.48
N GLN A 35 -1.53 2.78 9.77
CA GLN A 35 -0.23 2.12 9.94
C GLN A 35 0.28 1.33 8.72
N GLY A 36 0.08 1.89 7.53
CA GLY A 36 0.65 1.29 6.31
C GLY A 36 -0.02 -0.02 5.86
N ASN A 37 -1.20 -0.35 6.35
CA ASN A 37 -1.89 -1.60 6.03
C ASN A 37 -2.41 -1.60 4.58
N GLU A 38 -2.08 -2.62 3.80
CA GLU A 38 -2.49 -2.74 2.39
C GLU A 38 -4.00 -2.92 2.21
N LEU A 39 -4.67 -3.56 3.18
CA LEU A 39 -6.13 -3.63 3.21
C LEU A 39 -6.76 -2.24 3.22
N SER A 40 -6.07 -1.28 3.84
CA SER A 40 -6.56 0.09 3.93
C SER A 40 -6.49 0.82 2.60
N VAL A 41 -5.50 0.55 1.74
CA VAL A 41 -5.44 1.11 0.37
C VAL A 41 -6.65 0.63 -0.44
N GLY A 42 -6.94 -0.67 -0.38
CA GLY A 42 -8.12 -1.26 -1.03
C GLY A 42 -9.43 -0.69 -0.52
N LEU A 43 -9.55 -0.51 0.80
CA LEU A 43 -10.72 0.10 1.41
C LEU A 43 -10.90 1.56 0.95
N VAL A 44 -9.85 2.38 1.05
CA VAL A 44 -9.86 3.79 0.66
C VAL A 44 -10.24 3.96 -0.81
N LEU A 45 -9.67 3.16 -1.70
CA LEU A 45 -10.02 3.17 -3.12
C LEU A 45 -11.46 2.72 -3.37
N SER A 46 -11.93 1.70 -2.65
CA SER A 46 -13.33 1.26 -2.74
C SER A 46 -14.29 2.37 -2.35
N VAL A 47 -14.03 3.07 -1.24
CA VAL A 47 -14.86 4.19 -0.77
C VAL A 47 -14.81 5.36 -1.75
N TRP A 48 -13.63 5.69 -2.29
CA TRP A 48 -13.48 6.71 -3.33
C TRP A 48 -14.31 6.39 -4.58
N LEU A 49 -14.26 5.15 -5.06
CA LEU A 49 -15.01 4.71 -6.22
C LEU A 49 -16.52 4.67 -5.95
N ILE A 50 -16.97 4.28 -4.75
CA ILE A 50 -18.38 4.35 -4.32
C ILE A 50 -18.88 5.79 -4.41
N GLY A 51 -18.16 6.73 -3.78
CA GLY A 51 -18.52 8.14 -3.81
C GLY A 51 -18.57 8.67 -5.24
N SER A 52 -17.59 8.32 -6.07
CA SER A 52 -17.54 8.75 -7.48
C SER A 52 -18.70 8.20 -8.31
N ALA A 53 -19.07 6.92 -8.12
CA ALA A 53 -20.19 6.29 -8.82
C ALA A 53 -21.53 6.93 -8.43
N LEU A 54 -21.74 7.15 -7.11
CA LEU A 54 -22.93 7.83 -6.60
C LEU A 54 -23.00 9.28 -7.08
N GLY A 55 -21.86 9.97 -7.13
CA GLY A 55 -21.77 11.34 -7.65
C GLY A 55 -22.20 11.43 -9.12
N ALA A 56 -21.71 10.50 -9.95
CA ALA A 56 -22.02 10.46 -11.37
C ALA A 56 -23.48 10.14 -11.68
N VAL A 57 -24.13 9.29 -10.88
CA VAL A 57 -25.50 8.80 -11.14
C VAL A 57 -26.58 9.60 -10.40
N VAL A 58 -26.35 9.92 -9.12
CA VAL A 58 -27.36 10.50 -8.23
C VAL A 58 -27.24 12.02 -8.17
N LEU A 59 -26.00 12.53 -8.05
CA LEU A 59 -25.78 13.94 -7.73
C LEU A 59 -25.81 14.83 -8.99
N GLN A 60 -25.36 14.33 -10.13
CA GLN A 60 -25.39 15.09 -11.39
C GLN A 60 -26.80 15.55 -11.82
N PRO A 61 -27.85 14.69 -11.82
CA PRO A 61 -29.21 15.12 -12.20
C PRO A 61 -29.79 16.18 -11.25
N LEU A 62 -29.41 16.15 -9.97
CA LEU A 62 -29.84 17.15 -8.99
C LEU A 62 -29.24 18.52 -9.29
N PHE A 63 -27.97 18.59 -9.68
CA PHE A 63 -27.32 19.87 -10.00
C PHE A 63 -27.90 20.54 -11.25
N GLU A 64 -28.32 19.76 -12.24
CA GLU A 64 -29.06 20.30 -13.39
C GLU A 64 -30.39 20.90 -12.97
N LYS A 65 -31.11 20.22 -12.07
CA LYS A 65 -32.41 20.67 -11.56
C LYS A 65 -32.32 21.99 -10.78
N PHE A 66 -31.24 22.20 -10.02
CA PHE A 66 -31.07 23.38 -9.15
C PHE A 66 -30.28 24.53 -9.80
N ALA A 67 -29.88 24.43 -11.07
CA ALA A 67 -29.07 25.44 -11.76
C ALA A 67 -27.77 25.83 -11.02
N LEU A 68 -27.22 24.91 -10.21
CA LEU A 68 -25.96 25.07 -9.45
C LEU A 68 -24.71 24.80 -10.31
N SER A 69 -24.89 24.75 -11.64
CA SER A 69 -23.87 24.36 -12.60
C SER A 69 -22.62 25.24 -12.54
N SER A 70 -22.79 26.57 -12.52
CA SER A 70 -21.66 27.52 -12.48
C SER A 70 -20.95 27.62 -11.13
N THR A 71 -21.57 27.18 -10.04
CA THR A 71 -21.01 27.27 -8.68
C THR A 71 -20.31 25.98 -8.23
N LEU A 72 -20.60 24.84 -8.87
CA LEU A 72 -20.08 23.53 -8.49
C LEU A 72 -18.54 23.44 -8.38
N PRO A 73 -17.74 23.98 -9.32
CA PRO A 73 -16.26 23.96 -9.18
C PRO A 73 -15.75 24.76 -7.98
N PHE A 74 -16.52 25.74 -7.50
CA PHE A 74 -16.14 26.59 -6.38
C PHE A 74 -16.53 25.98 -5.02
N ILE A 75 -17.52 25.08 -4.98
CA ILE A 75 -17.85 24.27 -3.79
C ILE A 75 -16.74 23.25 -3.50
N LEU A 76 -15.94 22.89 -4.51
CA LEU A 76 -14.88 21.89 -4.41
C LEU A 76 -13.85 22.22 -3.32
N LEU A 77 -13.32 23.44 -3.29
CA LEU A 77 -12.31 23.85 -2.31
C LEU A 77 -12.76 23.72 -0.85
N PRO A 78 -13.89 24.31 -0.40
CA PRO A 78 -14.30 24.23 1.00
C PRO A 78 -14.61 22.79 1.43
N VAL A 79 -15.21 21.96 0.56
CA VAL A 79 -15.49 20.55 0.88
C VAL A 79 -14.20 19.76 1.04
N LEU A 80 -13.27 19.90 0.10
CA LEU A 80 -12.00 19.19 0.19
C LEU A 80 -11.12 19.66 1.35
N LEU A 81 -11.17 20.95 1.70
CA LEU A 81 -10.47 21.47 2.86
C LEU A 81 -11.08 20.91 4.16
N ALA A 82 -12.41 20.80 4.22
CA ALA A 82 -13.10 20.14 5.32
C ALA A 82 -12.71 18.66 5.42
N ASP A 83 -12.66 17.93 4.31
CA ASP A 83 -12.23 16.53 4.26
C ASP A 83 -10.77 16.37 4.73
N TYR A 84 -9.86 17.22 4.27
CA TYR A 84 -8.45 17.20 4.71
C TYR A 84 -8.33 17.42 6.23
N ILE A 85 -9.04 18.41 6.77
CA ILE A 85 -9.04 18.70 8.21
C ILE A 85 -9.67 17.54 8.98
N PHE A 86 -10.77 16.98 8.48
CA PHE A 86 -11.45 15.86 9.10
C PHE A 86 -10.57 14.61 9.14
N ILE A 87 -9.78 14.33 8.09
CA ILE A 87 -8.78 13.24 8.10
C ILE A 87 -7.80 13.44 9.27
N LYS A 88 -7.22 14.64 9.41
CA LYS A 88 -6.24 14.92 10.47
C LYS A 88 -6.83 14.90 11.89
N ILE A 89 -8.12 15.21 12.05
CA ILE A 89 -8.82 15.20 13.35
C ILE A 89 -9.43 13.82 13.66
N SER A 90 -9.66 12.98 12.64
CA SER A 90 -10.30 11.67 12.80
C SER A 90 -9.67 10.78 13.88
N PRO A 91 -8.34 10.74 14.12
CA PRO A 91 -7.79 9.94 15.20
C PRO A 91 -8.36 10.34 16.57
N HIS A 92 -8.59 11.62 16.81
CA HIS A 92 -9.20 12.09 18.06
C HIS A 92 -10.71 11.79 18.12
N LEU A 93 -11.43 11.84 16.99
CA LEU A 93 -12.89 11.59 16.97
C LEU A 93 -13.24 10.11 17.21
N PHE A 94 -12.33 9.21 16.86
CA PHE A 94 -12.51 7.76 16.98
C PHE A 94 -11.64 7.14 18.10
N ASP A 95 -11.14 7.96 19.03
CA ASP A 95 -10.28 7.56 20.16
C ASP A 95 -9.07 6.69 19.74
N LEU A 96 -8.49 6.99 18.58
CA LEU A 96 -7.31 6.33 18.03
C LEU A 96 -6.05 6.96 18.61
N LEU A 97 -5.50 6.35 19.65
CA LEU A 97 -4.25 6.79 20.26
C LEU A 97 -3.07 6.65 19.29
N PRO A 98 -2.10 7.58 19.30
CA PRO A 98 -0.88 7.48 18.50
C PRO A 98 -0.14 6.15 18.76
N GLY A 99 0.25 5.46 17.68
CA GLY A 99 0.97 4.18 17.77
C GLY A 99 0.08 2.94 17.86
N ILE A 100 -1.24 3.09 18.05
CA ILE A 100 -2.19 1.96 18.04
C ILE A 100 -2.73 1.75 16.63
N GLN A 101 -2.70 0.51 16.15
CA GLN A 101 -3.31 0.16 14.87
C GLN A 101 -4.84 0.13 15.00
N PRO A 102 -5.60 0.92 14.20
CA PRO A 102 -7.06 0.96 14.30
C PRO A 102 -7.68 -0.36 13.83
N ASN A 103 -8.76 -0.81 14.47
CA ASN A 103 -9.49 -1.98 13.99
C ASN A 103 -10.12 -1.73 12.60
N LEU A 104 -10.49 -2.79 11.90
CA LEU A 104 -11.04 -2.68 10.54
C LEU A 104 -12.35 -1.89 10.49
N GLU A 105 -13.15 -1.95 11.56
CA GLU A 105 -14.42 -1.22 11.68
C GLU A 105 -14.18 0.29 11.73
N SER A 106 -13.25 0.76 12.57
CA SER A 106 -12.84 2.17 12.61
C SER A 106 -12.23 2.61 11.29
N MET A 107 -11.43 1.76 10.62
CA MET A 107 -10.90 2.08 9.29
C MET A 107 -12.02 2.35 8.27
N VAL A 108 -13.09 1.54 8.29
CA VAL A 108 -14.27 1.71 7.41
C VAL A 108 -14.96 3.04 7.72
N TRP A 109 -15.27 3.32 8.99
CA TRP A 109 -15.99 4.54 9.37
C TRP A 109 -15.19 5.81 9.10
N VAL A 110 -13.89 5.81 9.42
CA VAL A 110 -12.99 6.93 9.10
C VAL A 110 -12.95 7.15 7.59
N SER A 111 -12.79 6.08 6.79
CA SER A 111 -12.74 6.19 5.33
C SER A 111 -14.06 6.73 4.75
N LEU A 112 -15.21 6.20 5.18
CA LEU A 112 -16.53 6.64 4.73
C LEU A 112 -16.77 8.11 5.08
N GLY A 113 -16.44 8.54 6.30
CA GLY A 113 -16.66 9.91 6.76
C GLY A 113 -15.73 10.94 6.10
N THR A 114 -14.53 10.54 5.69
CA THR A 114 -13.50 11.44 5.15
C THR A 114 -13.48 11.56 3.63
N ILE A 115 -13.80 10.48 2.90
CA ILE A 115 -13.58 10.42 1.45
C ILE A 115 -14.85 10.68 0.63
N ILE A 116 -16.01 10.28 1.15
CA ILE A 116 -17.26 10.33 0.39
C ILE A 116 -17.59 11.74 -0.13
N PRO A 117 -17.47 12.83 0.66
CA PRO A 117 -17.83 14.17 0.18
C PRO A 117 -16.99 14.60 -1.03
N ALA A 118 -15.67 14.49 -0.96
CA ALA A 118 -14.75 14.69 -2.07
C ALA A 118 -15.14 13.87 -3.30
N ALA A 119 -15.30 12.55 -3.11
CA ALA A 119 -15.53 11.60 -4.18
C ALA A 119 -16.88 11.83 -4.88
N LEU A 120 -17.94 12.16 -4.13
CA LEU A 120 -19.26 12.52 -4.68
C LEU A 120 -19.18 13.74 -5.60
N LEU A 121 -18.50 14.80 -5.16
CA LEU A 121 -18.35 16.02 -5.97
C LEU A 121 -17.53 15.75 -7.23
N MET A 122 -16.43 15.03 -7.11
CA MET A 122 -15.59 14.70 -8.27
C MET A 122 -16.31 13.80 -9.27
N GLY A 123 -17.03 12.79 -8.78
CA GLY A 123 -17.86 11.92 -9.62
C GLY A 123 -18.95 12.68 -10.38
N ALA A 124 -19.52 13.73 -9.81
CA ALA A 124 -20.52 14.57 -10.46
C ALA A 124 -19.94 15.53 -11.51
N LEU A 125 -18.68 15.96 -11.35
CA LEU A 125 -18.02 16.89 -12.28
C LEU A 125 -17.79 16.28 -13.67
N PHE A 126 -17.54 14.98 -13.78
CA PHE A 126 -17.33 14.31 -15.07
C PHE A 126 -18.57 14.39 -16.00
N PRO A 127 -19.76 13.84 -15.63
CA PRO A 127 -20.92 13.94 -16.49
C PRO A 127 -21.43 15.38 -16.65
N TYR A 128 -21.15 16.25 -15.69
CA TYR A 128 -21.39 17.69 -15.84
C TYR A 128 -20.59 18.30 -17.01
N LEU A 129 -19.29 18.02 -17.12
CA LEU A 129 -18.47 18.47 -18.24
C LEU A 129 -18.96 17.92 -19.59
N VAL A 130 -19.48 16.68 -19.60
CA VAL A 130 -20.08 16.09 -20.80
C VAL A 130 -21.31 16.87 -21.24
N GLU A 131 -22.21 17.20 -20.31
CA GLU A 131 -23.45 17.90 -20.67
C GLU A 131 -23.16 19.33 -21.17
N LEU A 132 -22.25 20.06 -20.50
CA LEU A 132 -21.81 21.39 -20.91
C LEU A 132 -21.23 21.47 -22.32
N GLN A 133 -20.57 20.41 -22.79
CA GLN A 133 -19.95 20.37 -24.11
C GLN A 133 -20.89 19.79 -25.19
N SER A 134 -22.05 19.25 -24.80
CA SER A 134 -22.96 18.57 -25.71
C SER A 134 -24.06 19.47 -26.27
N GLU A 135 -23.84 20.03 -27.46
CA GLU A 135 -24.85 20.83 -28.17
C GLU A 135 -25.96 19.98 -28.85
N SER A 136 -25.73 18.68 -29.06
CA SER A 136 -26.67 17.77 -29.76
C SER A 136 -26.49 16.30 -29.34
N LYS A 137 -27.59 15.54 -29.31
CA LYS A 137 -27.63 14.11 -28.93
C LYS A 137 -26.72 13.22 -29.77
N THR A 138 -26.49 13.51 -31.06
CA THR A 138 -25.62 12.72 -31.96
C THR A 138 -24.14 13.05 -31.81
N LYS A 139 -23.77 14.22 -31.27
CA LYS A 139 -22.38 14.58 -30.96
C LYS A 139 -21.89 14.04 -29.59
N LYS A 140 -22.79 13.54 -28.73
CA LYS A 140 -22.49 13.11 -27.34
C LYS A 140 -21.41 12.02 -27.24
N ILE A 141 -21.38 11.03 -28.14
CA ILE A 141 -20.42 9.90 -28.07
C ILE A 141 -18.96 10.36 -28.23
N GLY A 142 -18.70 11.21 -29.24
CA GLY A 142 -17.35 11.76 -29.49
C GLY A 142 -16.87 12.73 -28.40
N ILE A 143 -17.80 13.31 -27.62
CA ILE A 143 -17.51 14.21 -26.51
C ILE A 143 -17.16 13.42 -25.25
N ILE A 144 -17.96 12.41 -24.88
CA ILE A 144 -17.70 11.54 -23.71
C ILE A 144 -16.28 10.96 -23.79
N THR A 145 -15.95 10.36 -24.93
CA THR A 145 -14.66 9.70 -25.15
C THR A 145 -13.49 10.69 -25.17
N ARG A 146 -13.72 11.93 -25.58
CA ARG A 146 -12.71 12.99 -25.58
C ARG A 146 -12.48 13.56 -24.18
N ILE A 147 -13.54 13.79 -23.40
CA ILE A 147 -13.45 14.25 -22.01
C ILE A 147 -12.72 13.20 -21.18
N TYR A 148 -13.14 11.94 -21.27
CA TYR A 148 -12.50 10.81 -20.58
C TYR A 148 -11.01 10.71 -20.90
N ARG A 149 -10.62 10.96 -22.16
CA ARG A 149 -9.21 10.99 -22.56
C ARG A 149 -8.44 12.11 -21.89
N TRP A 150 -8.94 13.34 -21.92
CA TRP A 150 -8.21 14.49 -21.35
C TRP A 150 -8.16 14.46 -19.83
N GLU A 151 -9.20 13.95 -19.19
CA GLU A 151 -9.17 13.62 -17.76
C GLU A 151 -8.08 12.61 -17.45
N SER A 152 -8.03 11.49 -18.18
CA SER A 152 -7.00 10.46 -17.99
C SER A 152 -5.57 11.01 -18.20
N VAL A 153 -5.38 11.91 -19.18
CA VAL A 153 -4.09 12.59 -19.41
C VAL A 153 -3.74 13.54 -18.27
N GLY A 154 -4.72 14.26 -17.72
CA GLY A 154 -4.55 15.10 -16.54
C GLY A 154 -4.15 14.31 -15.29
N ALA A 155 -4.80 13.17 -15.07
CA ALA A 155 -4.47 12.24 -14.01
C ALA A 155 -3.04 11.68 -14.17
N PHE A 156 -2.64 11.26 -15.37
CA PHE A 156 -1.26 10.86 -15.64
C PHE A 156 -0.24 11.96 -15.31
N ALA A 157 -0.52 13.19 -15.72
CA ALA A 157 0.35 14.34 -15.42
C ALA A 157 0.49 14.57 -13.90
N ALA A 158 -0.61 14.44 -13.14
CA ALA A 158 -0.55 14.50 -11.68
C ALA A 158 0.35 13.39 -11.12
N GLY A 159 0.17 12.13 -11.54
CA GLY A 159 0.97 11.00 -11.07
C GLY A 159 2.48 11.19 -11.28
N LEU A 160 2.89 11.70 -12.45
CA LEU A 160 4.29 12.00 -12.74
C LEU A 160 4.85 13.15 -11.88
N LEU A 161 4.16 14.29 -11.84
CA LEU A 161 4.64 15.47 -11.11
C LEU A 161 4.69 15.21 -9.60
N LEU A 162 3.71 14.47 -9.07
CA LEU A 162 3.66 14.09 -7.66
C LEU A 162 4.89 13.28 -7.28
N ASN A 163 5.17 12.20 -8.01
CA ASN A 163 6.26 11.30 -7.67
C ASN A 163 7.65 11.95 -7.80
N PHE A 164 7.92 12.62 -8.93
CA PHE A 164 9.27 13.08 -9.23
C PHE A 164 9.61 14.46 -8.66
N ILE A 165 8.61 15.31 -8.44
CA ILE A 165 8.84 16.71 -8.03
C ILE A 165 8.20 16.99 -6.67
N PHE A 166 6.89 16.81 -6.55
CA PHE A 166 6.18 17.34 -5.39
C PHE A 166 6.52 16.60 -4.10
N PHE A 167 6.65 15.27 -4.12
CA PHE A 167 6.98 14.48 -2.93
C PHE A 167 8.38 14.72 -2.37
N CYS A 168 9.30 15.26 -3.18
CA CYS A 168 10.66 15.56 -2.76
C CYS A 168 10.79 16.94 -2.10
N VAL A 169 9.87 17.86 -2.41
CA VAL A 169 10.02 19.29 -2.08
C VAL A 169 8.91 19.81 -1.18
N LEU A 170 7.69 19.27 -1.31
CA LEU A 170 6.48 19.80 -0.69
C LEU A 170 5.91 18.82 0.33
N ASN A 171 5.29 19.35 1.38
CA ASN A 171 4.52 18.55 2.33
C ASN A 171 3.13 18.20 1.79
N SER A 172 2.47 17.21 2.41
CA SER A 172 1.15 16.72 1.97
C SER A 172 0.07 17.82 1.82
N PHE A 173 0.07 18.85 2.67
CA PHE A 173 -0.87 19.97 2.60
C PHE A 173 -0.61 20.88 1.38
N GLN A 174 0.67 21.22 1.14
CA GLN A 174 1.06 22.05 0.01
C GLN A 174 0.70 21.39 -1.33
N ILE A 175 0.89 20.08 -1.42
CA ILE A 175 0.52 19.28 -2.59
C ILE A 175 -0.98 19.32 -2.84
N PHE A 176 -1.77 19.14 -1.78
CA PHE A 176 -3.23 19.21 -1.83
C PHE A 176 -3.70 20.57 -2.39
N ILE A 177 -3.18 21.69 -1.87
CA ILE A 177 -3.52 23.04 -2.35
C ILE A 177 -3.02 23.28 -3.78
N LEU A 178 -1.85 22.76 -4.15
CA LEU A 178 -1.32 22.89 -5.50
C LEU A 178 -2.20 22.17 -6.54
N CYS A 179 -2.72 20.97 -6.22
CA CYS A 179 -3.65 20.25 -7.09
C CYS A 179 -4.93 21.07 -7.35
N LEU A 180 -5.45 21.74 -6.31
CA LEU A 180 -6.59 22.65 -6.42
C LEU A 180 -6.27 23.90 -7.24
N MET A 181 -5.09 24.48 -7.05
CA MET A 181 -4.63 25.62 -7.84
C MET A 181 -4.56 25.27 -9.33
N VAL A 182 -4.01 24.09 -9.66
CA VAL A 182 -3.96 23.57 -11.03
C VAL A 182 -5.38 23.42 -11.60
N PHE A 183 -6.31 22.82 -10.85
CA PHE A 183 -7.72 22.73 -11.28
C PHE A 183 -8.32 24.10 -11.61
N TYR A 184 -8.18 25.08 -10.72
CA TYR A 184 -8.71 26.43 -10.94
C TYR A 184 -8.01 27.17 -12.08
N LEU A 185 -6.72 26.92 -12.34
CA LEU A 185 -6.01 27.46 -13.50
C LEU A 185 -6.55 26.90 -14.82
N PHE A 186 -6.84 25.60 -14.87
CA PHE A 186 -7.33 24.91 -16.06
C PHE A 186 -8.86 25.02 -16.27
N LEU A 187 -9.59 25.51 -15.27
CA LEU A 187 -10.98 25.93 -15.36
C LEU A 187 -11.10 27.20 -16.24
N THR A 188 -10.94 27.04 -17.54
CA THR A 188 -10.96 28.13 -18.52
C THR A 188 -12.10 27.96 -19.52
N GLY A 189 -12.98 28.97 -19.58
CA GLY A 189 -13.88 29.23 -20.72
C GLY A 189 -15.37 29.12 -20.37
N ASN A 190 -16.20 29.89 -21.07
CA ASN A 190 -17.65 29.82 -20.99
C ASN A 190 -18.11 28.60 -21.80
N PRO A 191 -19.18 27.89 -21.39
CA PRO A 191 -19.81 26.91 -22.25
C PRO A 191 -20.26 27.59 -23.57
N PRO A 192 -20.12 26.90 -24.72
CA PRO A 192 -20.60 27.44 -25.99
C PRO A 192 -22.12 27.73 -25.88
N GLY A 193 -22.50 29.00 -26.01
CA GLY A 193 -23.92 29.42 -26.01
C GLY A 193 -24.43 30.19 -24.79
N GLN A 194 -23.72 30.28 -23.65
CA GLN A 194 -24.13 31.13 -22.52
C GLN A 194 -23.25 32.39 -22.40
N LEU A 195 -23.70 33.48 -23.02
CA LEU A 195 -23.04 34.80 -23.02
C LEU A 195 -23.44 35.70 -21.82
N LYS A 196 -24.20 35.20 -20.83
CA LYS A 196 -24.62 36.02 -19.69
C LYS A 196 -23.81 35.69 -18.43
N SER A 197 -22.86 36.58 -18.14
CA SER A 197 -22.04 36.74 -16.90
C SER A 197 -20.57 36.23 -16.85
N PRO A 198 -19.74 36.44 -17.90
CA PRO A 198 -18.32 36.03 -17.91
C PRO A 198 -17.43 36.74 -16.87
N LYS A 199 -17.89 37.87 -16.30
CA LYS A 199 -17.11 38.65 -15.32
C LYS A 199 -17.16 38.04 -13.91
N LYS A 200 -18.24 37.35 -13.53
CA LYS A 200 -18.40 36.81 -12.16
C LYS A 200 -17.53 35.57 -11.94
N GLU A 201 -17.57 34.61 -12.86
CA GLU A 201 -16.78 33.36 -12.75
C GLU A 201 -15.27 33.62 -12.85
N SER A 202 -14.85 34.54 -13.73
CA SER A 202 -13.43 34.92 -13.81
C SER A 202 -12.93 35.62 -12.55
N ARG A 203 -13.78 36.44 -11.88
CA ARG A 203 -13.45 37.06 -10.59
C ARG A 203 -13.36 36.01 -9.48
N LEU A 204 -14.33 35.10 -9.40
CA LEU A 204 -14.32 34.00 -8.43
C LEU A 204 -13.07 33.13 -8.60
N ARG A 205 -12.69 32.76 -9.82
CA ARG A 205 -11.46 32.01 -10.08
C ARG A 205 -10.22 32.73 -9.54
N ILE A 206 -10.09 34.03 -9.78
CA ILE A 206 -8.94 34.81 -9.27
C ILE A 206 -8.94 34.86 -7.74
N ILE A 207 -10.11 35.04 -7.11
CA ILE A 207 -10.25 35.01 -5.65
C ILE A 207 -9.81 33.65 -5.09
N TYR A 208 -10.27 32.54 -5.68
CA TYR A 208 -9.92 31.20 -5.25
C TYR A 208 -8.44 30.88 -5.48
N LEU A 209 -7.85 31.33 -6.60
CA LEU A 209 -6.42 31.20 -6.86
C LEU A 209 -5.58 32.00 -5.85
N PHE A 210 -5.99 33.23 -5.53
CA PHE A 210 -5.35 34.04 -4.51
C PHE A 210 -5.45 33.38 -3.13
N PHE A 211 -6.62 32.86 -2.77
CA PHE A 211 -6.82 32.15 -1.52
C PHE A 211 -5.99 30.85 -1.44
N CYS A 212 -5.92 30.07 -2.54
CA CYS A 212 -5.03 28.92 -2.63
C CYS A 212 -3.56 29.33 -2.46
N LEU A 213 -3.13 30.46 -3.05
CA LEU A 213 -1.77 30.97 -2.88
C LEU A 213 -1.46 31.32 -1.41
N VAL A 214 -2.39 31.99 -0.72
CA VAL A 214 -2.26 32.30 0.71
C VAL A 214 -2.15 31.01 1.55
N LEU A 215 -3.01 30.02 1.27
CA LEU A 215 -2.96 28.73 1.96
C LEU A 215 -1.67 27.95 1.67
N LEU A 216 -1.17 28.00 0.44
CA LEU A 216 0.07 27.32 0.05
C LEU A 216 1.28 27.83 0.86
N LEU A 217 1.32 29.14 1.13
CA LEU A 217 2.41 29.80 1.85
C LEU A 217 2.31 29.69 3.38
N SER A 218 1.09 29.71 3.94
CA SER A 218 0.88 29.83 5.39
C SER A 218 0.13 28.67 6.04
N GLY A 219 -0.67 27.91 5.29
CA GLY A 219 -1.59 26.91 5.83
C GLY A 219 -0.90 25.70 6.45
N SER A 220 0.32 25.35 6.02
CA SER A 220 1.09 24.25 6.62
C SER A 220 1.45 24.51 8.09
N HIS A 221 1.75 25.77 8.45
CA HIS A 221 2.04 26.12 9.85
C HIS A 221 0.81 25.95 10.74
N LEU A 222 -0.37 26.33 10.23
CA LEU A 222 -1.63 26.20 10.95
C LEU A 222 -2.00 24.73 11.18
N VAL A 223 -1.91 23.90 10.14
CA VAL A 223 -2.21 22.47 10.24
C VAL A 223 -1.27 21.78 11.23
N ASN A 224 0.04 22.07 11.17
CA ASN A 224 1.02 21.48 12.07
C ASN A 224 0.79 21.89 13.53
N TYR A 225 0.34 23.12 13.77
CA TYR A 225 0.00 23.61 15.11
C TYR A 225 -1.16 22.82 15.75
N PHE A 226 -2.24 22.60 15.00
CA PHE A 226 -3.37 21.79 15.47
C PHE A 226 -3.00 20.32 15.62
N HIS A 227 -2.23 19.79 14.67
CA HIS A 227 -1.80 18.40 14.70
C HIS A 227 -0.91 18.08 15.92
N ALA A 228 -0.05 19.03 16.34
CA ALA A 228 0.76 18.87 17.54
C ALA A 228 -0.07 18.73 18.83
N HIS A 229 -1.29 19.28 18.86
CA HIS A 229 -2.20 19.12 20.00
C HIS A 229 -2.79 17.70 20.08
N ILE A 230 -3.02 17.06 18.94
CA ILE A 230 -3.56 15.69 18.86
C ILE A 230 -2.55 14.66 19.37
N TYR A 231 -1.26 14.94 19.20
CA TYR A 231 -0.19 14.03 19.61
C TYR A 231 0.17 14.08 21.10
N LYS A 232 -0.46 14.94 21.92
CA LYS A 232 -0.20 14.96 23.36
C LYS A 232 -0.49 13.58 23.98
N PRO A 233 0.36 13.07 24.90
CA PRO A 233 1.45 13.76 25.61
C PRO A 233 2.80 13.82 24.86
N TYR A 234 2.91 13.33 23.63
CA TYR A 234 4.14 13.39 22.86
C TYR A 234 4.43 14.81 22.34
N PHE A 235 5.66 15.28 22.54
CA PHE A 235 6.14 16.52 21.93
C PHE A 235 6.77 16.21 20.57
N ILE A 236 6.19 16.69 19.48
CA ILE A 236 6.74 16.51 18.13
C ILE A 236 7.99 17.39 17.99
N LEU A 237 9.16 16.78 17.81
CA LEU A 237 10.43 17.48 17.58
C LEU A 237 10.65 17.74 16.09
N SER A 238 10.30 16.77 15.26
CA SER A 238 10.45 16.86 13.81
C SER A 238 9.42 15.95 13.14
N GLU A 239 8.82 16.43 12.05
CA GLU A 239 7.94 15.67 11.17
C GLU A 239 8.40 15.91 9.73
N LYS A 240 8.58 14.83 8.97
CA LYS A 240 9.03 14.89 7.59
C LYS A 240 8.33 13.82 6.75
N ASP A 241 7.73 14.25 5.66
CA ASP A 241 7.24 13.34 4.63
C ASP A 241 8.43 12.90 3.75
N THR A 242 8.69 11.59 3.68
CA THR A 242 9.68 11.00 2.79
C THR A 242 9.00 10.19 1.68
N PRO A 243 9.72 9.80 0.61
CA PRO A 243 9.19 8.87 -0.39
C PRO A 243 8.81 7.49 0.16
N TYR A 244 9.19 7.16 1.40
CA TYR A 244 8.93 5.89 2.06
C TYR A 244 7.78 5.95 3.07
N GLY A 245 7.43 7.15 3.55
CA GLY A 245 6.36 7.36 4.52
C GLY A 245 6.51 8.67 5.27
N ASN A 246 5.56 8.94 6.16
CA ASN A 246 5.67 10.03 7.12
C ASN A 246 6.54 9.56 8.30
N LEU A 247 7.60 10.31 8.61
CA LEU A 247 8.47 10.08 9.77
C LEU A 247 8.24 11.17 10.81
N LYS A 248 8.08 10.77 12.06
CA LYS A 248 7.99 11.68 13.20
C LYS A 248 8.93 11.28 14.30
N VAL A 249 9.74 12.23 14.74
CA VAL A 249 10.52 12.14 15.96
C VAL A 249 9.75 12.88 17.04
N THR A 250 9.34 12.17 18.07
CA THR A 250 8.67 12.76 19.22
C THR A 250 9.48 12.52 20.49
N ARG A 251 9.17 13.31 21.52
CA ARG A 251 9.73 13.16 22.86
C ARG A 251 8.61 12.88 23.84
N LEU A 252 8.73 11.78 24.57
CA LEU A 252 7.92 11.45 25.73
C LEU A 252 8.85 11.49 26.95
N GLU A 253 8.70 12.52 27.77
CA GLU A 253 9.61 12.79 28.91
C GLU A 253 11.09 12.83 28.48
N LYS A 254 11.89 11.83 28.89
CA LYS A 254 13.31 11.68 28.56
C LYS A 254 13.57 10.76 27.36
N GLN A 255 12.55 10.06 26.86
CA GLN A 255 12.68 9.13 25.74
C GLN A 255 12.32 9.80 24.42
N LEU A 256 13.12 9.52 23.40
CA LEU A 256 12.76 9.78 22.01
C LEU A 256 11.94 8.61 21.50
N VAL A 257 10.82 8.88 20.86
CA VAL A 257 9.96 7.88 20.23
C VAL A 257 9.87 8.20 18.75
N LEU A 258 10.31 7.24 17.93
CA LEU A 258 10.29 7.38 16.48
C LEU A 258 9.06 6.69 15.92
N PHE A 259 8.27 7.42 15.14
CA PHE A 259 7.13 6.91 14.41
C PHE A 259 7.43 6.89 12.90
N SER A 260 6.96 5.84 12.24
CA SER A 260 6.88 5.75 10.78
C SER A 260 5.47 5.34 10.38
N GLN A 261 4.82 6.16 9.54
CA GLN A 261 3.43 5.98 9.13
C GLN A 261 2.50 5.76 10.34
N GLY A 262 2.69 6.53 11.41
CA GLY A 262 1.91 6.43 12.65
C GLY A 262 2.18 5.19 13.52
N LYS A 263 3.01 4.24 13.08
CA LYS A 263 3.48 3.10 13.88
C LYS A 263 4.75 3.46 14.63
N VAL A 264 4.86 3.05 15.89
CA VAL A 264 6.11 3.16 16.65
C VAL A 264 7.15 2.21 16.04
N LEU A 265 8.28 2.75 15.57
CA LEU A 265 9.41 1.96 15.11
C LEU A 265 10.24 1.48 16.29
N TYR A 266 10.67 2.43 17.14
CA TYR A 266 11.40 2.17 18.38
C TYR A 266 11.42 3.42 19.25
N SER A 267 11.72 3.23 20.53
CA SER A 267 12.07 4.29 21.46
C SER A 267 13.55 4.19 21.87
N THR A 268 14.14 5.30 22.27
CA THR A 268 15.49 5.34 22.81
C THR A 268 15.62 6.42 23.90
N PRO A 269 16.24 6.13 25.05
CA PRO A 269 16.83 4.84 25.44
C PRO A 269 15.77 3.79 25.83
N ASP A 270 15.97 2.54 25.38
CA ASP A 270 15.20 1.35 25.77
C ASP A 270 16.17 0.17 26.03
N PRO A 271 16.79 0.11 27.22
CA PRO A 271 17.78 -0.92 27.55
C PRO A 271 17.20 -2.34 27.56
N PHE A 272 15.91 -2.52 27.87
CA PHE A 272 15.28 -3.84 27.90
C PHE A 272 15.27 -4.49 26.51
N SER A 273 14.76 -3.77 25.50
CA SER A 273 14.74 -4.26 24.11
C SER A 273 16.15 -4.33 23.52
N ALA A 274 17.05 -3.43 23.92
CA ALA A 274 18.42 -3.43 23.45
C ALA A 274 19.22 -4.65 23.93
N GLU A 275 19.15 -4.99 25.22
CA GLU A 275 19.85 -6.15 25.79
C GLU A 275 19.35 -7.46 25.20
N SER A 276 18.03 -7.65 25.17
CA SER A 276 17.40 -8.88 24.66
C SER A 276 17.73 -9.15 23.19
N ARG A 277 17.67 -8.12 22.34
CA ARG A 277 17.91 -8.24 20.88
C ARG A 277 19.38 -8.22 20.48
N THR A 278 20.27 -7.78 21.36
CA THR A 278 21.71 -7.67 21.04
C THR A 278 22.53 -8.76 21.70
N LEU A 279 22.39 -8.96 23.02
CA LEU A 279 23.33 -9.79 23.79
C LEU A 279 23.20 -11.26 23.43
N LEU A 280 21.98 -11.78 23.29
CA LEU A 280 21.78 -13.20 23.01
C LEU A 280 22.46 -13.66 21.71
N PRO A 281 22.18 -13.08 20.53
CA PRO A 281 22.85 -13.51 19.30
C PRO A 281 24.36 -13.24 19.30
N LEU A 282 24.77 -12.15 19.93
CA LEU A 282 26.15 -11.70 19.96
C LEU A 282 27.06 -12.60 20.81
N LEU A 283 26.58 -13.03 21.99
CA LEU A 283 27.35 -13.84 22.92
C LEU A 283 27.29 -15.35 22.62
N LEU A 284 26.35 -15.79 21.76
CA LEU A 284 26.32 -17.17 21.29
C LEU A 284 27.34 -17.46 20.20
N HIS A 285 27.66 -16.46 19.37
CA HIS A 285 28.70 -16.61 18.35
C HIS A 285 30.09 -16.66 19.01
N PRO A 286 30.99 -17.59 18.62
CA PRO A 286 32.28 -17.77 19.29
C PRO A 286 33.19 -16.54 19.22
N ALA A 287 33.25 -15.87 18.06
CA ALA A 287 34.04 -14.65 17.85
C ALA A 287 33.46 -13.81 16.69
N PRO A 288 32.33 -13.10 16.88
CA PRO A 288 31.71 -12.32 15.80
C PRO A 288 32.61 -11.16 15.39
N ARG A 289 32.88 -10.99 14.09
CA ARG A 289 33.71 -9.91 13.56
C ARG A 289 32.93 -8.92 12.70
N HIS A 290 32.14 -9.44 11.77
CA HIS A 290 31.33 -8.65 10.83
C HIS A 290 29.85 -8.87 11.14
N ILE A 291 29.17 -7.81 11.56
CA ILE A 291 27.78 -7.85 11.98
C ILE A 291 26.94 -7.04 10.99
N LEU A 292 25.84 -7.61 10.53
CA LEU A 292 24.84 -6.94 9.70
C LEU A 292 23.57 -6.71 10.51
N ILE A 293 23.18 -5.45 10.65
CA ILE A 293 21.94 -5.03 11.32
C ILE A 293 20.99 -4.49 10.26
N LEU A 294 19.84 -5.16 10.12
CA LEU A 294 18.82 -4.83 9.13
C LEU A 294 17.70 -4.03 9.81
N GLY A 295 17.79 -2.70 9.76
CA GLY A 295 16.91 -1.74 10.42
C GLY A 295 17.00 -1.72 11.95
N GLY A 296 16.02 -1.07 12.58
CA GLY A 296 15.88 -1.02 14.05
C GLY A 296 16.74 0.04 14.75
N ASN A 297 16.88 -0.07 16.07
CA ASN A 297 17.50 0.94 16.91
C ASN A 297 19.00 0.72 17.12
N LEU A 298 19.85 1.07 16.14
CA LEU A 298 21.30 0.85 16.23
C LEU A 298 21.92 1.54 17.44
N ILE A 299 21.55 2.80 17.72
CA ILE A 299 22.09 3.56 18.87
C ILE A 299 21.86 2.81 20.20
N GLY A 300 20.76 2.08 20.34
CA GLY A 300 20.50 1.26 21.52
C GLY A 300 21.43 0.03 21.64
N TYR A 301 21.94 -0.49 20.53
CA TYR A 301 22.76 -1.71 20.50
C TYR A 301 24.26 -1.43 20.68
N LEU A 302 24.72 -0.24 20.29
CA LEU A 302 26.14 0.15 20.35
C LEU A 302 26.79 -0.04 21.73
N PRO A 303 26.14 0.33 22.86
CA PRO A 303 26.74 0.15 24.18
C PRO A 303 27.12 -1.30 24.52
N TYR A 304 26.52 -2.30 23.86
CA TYR A 304 26.86 -3.70 24.06
C TYR A 304 27.87 -4.21 23.04
N LEU A 305 27.81 -3.69 21.81
CA LEU A 305 28.67 -4.11 20.70
C LEU A 305 30.11 -3.62 20.86
N GLU A 306 30.31 -2.43 21.42
CA GLU A 306 31.65 -1.85 21.62
C GLU A 306 32.50 -2.59 22.66
N HIS A 307 31.86 -3.28 23.60
CA HIS A 307 32.55 -4.08 24.61
C HIS A 307 33.10 -5.40 24.10
N ILE A 308 32.84 -5.78 22.84
CA ILE A 308 33.30 -7.05 22.27
C ILE A 308 34.49 -6.82 21.34
N PRO A 309 35.72 -7.15 21.79
CA PRO A 309 36.93 -6.82 21.03
C PRO A 309 37.04 -7.52 19.68
N SER A 310 36.33 -8.63 19.48
CA SER A 310 36.34 -9.33 18.19
C SER A 310 35.55 -8.61 17.11
N VAL A 311 34.61 -7.73 17.48
CA VAL A 311 33.76 -7.02 16.50
C VAL A 311 34.59 -5.93 15.85
N THR A 312 34.79 -6.04 14.54
CA THR A 312 35.59 -5.10 13.75
C THR A 312 34.73 -4.20 12.86
N GLN A 313 33.57 -4.70 12.41
CA GLN A 313 32.69 -3.95 11.52
C GLN A 313 31.22 -4.22 11.81
N ILE A 314 30.43 -3.14 11.85
CA ILE A 314 28.97 -3.17 11.85
C ILE A 314 28.48 -2.50 10.57
N VAL A 315 27.64 -3.21 9.82
CA VAL A 315 26.93 -2.66 8.67
C VAL A 315 25.46 -2.49 9.08
N TYR A 316 24.98 -1.25 9.04
CA TYR A 316 23.58 -0.91 9.30
C TYR A 316 22.90 -0.58 7.98
N VAL A 317 21.84 -1.32 7.66
CA VAL A 317 21.07 -1.16 6.42
C VAL A 317 19.69 -0.60 6.76
N GLU A 318 19.35 0.51 6.13
CA GLU A 318 18.03 1.14 6.24
C GLU A 318 17.63 1.75 4.91
N ILE A 319 16.33 1.69 4.60
CA ILE A 319 15.83 2.13 3.30
C ILE A 319 15.67 3.66 3.25
N ASP A 320 15.30 4.28 4.37
CA ASP A 320 15.07 5.72 4.44
C ASP A 320 16.34 6.48 4.83
N PRO A 321 16.89 7.35 3.95
CA PRO A 321 18.09 8.13 4.27
C PRO A 321 17.88 9.08 5.46
N THR A 322 16.65 9.53 5.72
CA THR A 322 16.35 10.40 6.87
C THR A 322 16.52 9.63 8.18
N LEU A 323 16.19 8.34 8.22
CA LEU A 323 16.42 7.50 9.41
C LEU A 323 17.90 7.25 9.64
N VAL A 324 18.68 7.02 8.57
CA VAL A 324 20.14 6.90 8.65
C VAL A 324 20.77 8.18 9.20
N GLU A 325 20.36 9.34 8.69
CA GLU A 325 20.84 10.64 9.17
C GLU A 325 20.48 10.87 10.64
N PHE A 326 19.25 10.51 11.04
CA PHE A 326 18.81 10.60 12.43
C PHE A 326 19.67 9.74 13.37
N GLN A 327 19.90 8.46 13.01
CA GLN A 327 20.74 7.58 13.82
C GLN A 327 22.18 8.06 13.89
N ARG A 328 22.74 8.51 12.76
CA ARG A 328 24.10 9.06 12.72
C ARG A 328 24.24 10.25 13.67
N LYS A 329 23.32 11.21 13.64
CA LYS A 329 23.32 12.36 14.55
C LYS A 329 23.26 11.96 16.02
N LEU A 330 22.44 10.97 16.36
CA LEU A 330 22.36 10.46 17.73
C LEU A 330 23.68 9.80 18.16
N ILE A 331 24.28 9.00 17.29
CA ILE A 331 25.55 8.32 17.56
C ILE A 331 26.70 9.33 17.72
N ASP A 332 26.79 10.31 16.83
CA ASP A 332 27.80 11.38 16.89
C ASP A 332 27.66 12.23 18.17
N SER A 333 26.47 12.27 18.78
CA SER A 333 26.22 12.98 20.04
C SER A 333 26.62 12.20 21.29
N THR A 334 27.03 10.93 21.15
CA THR A 334 27.48 10.07 22.25
C THR A 334 29.01 9.95 22.27
N GLU A 335 29.60 9.63 23.42
CA GLU A 335 31.05 9.40 23.58
C GLU A 335 31.50 8.04 22.97
N PHE A 336 30.97 7.67 21.81
CA PHE A 336 31.36 6.46 21.09
C PHE A 336 32.85 6.55 20.71
N ARG A 337 33.69 5.69 21.31
CA ARG A 337 35.15 5.74 21.13
C ARG A 337 35.81 4.38 20.82
N THR A 338 36.50 4.40 19.67
CA THR A 338 37.64 3.58 19.18
C THR A 338 37.39 2.24 18.46
N GLY A 339 38.06 2.07 17.31
CA GLY A 339 38.32 0.80 16.62
C GLY A 339 37.19 0.21 15.77
N LEU A 340 35.94 0.37 16.18
CA LEU A 340 34.78 -0.26 15.53
C LEU A 340 34.34 0.49 14.27
N LYS A 341 34.46 -0.15 13.11
CA LYS A 341 34.02 0.45 11.83
C LYS A 341 32.50 0.37 11.68
N LEU A 342 31.83 1.51 11.74
CA LEU A 342 30.40 1.60 11.48
C LEU A 342 30.13 2.06 10.03
N GLU A 343 29.41 1.25 9.28
CA GLU A 343 29.01 1.54 7.90
C GLU A 343 27.49 1.68 7.81
N PHE A 344 27.03 2.82 7.31
CA PHE A 344 25.60 3.06 7.06
C PHE A 344 25.31 2.90 5.57
N VAL A 345 24.38 2.01 5.24
CA VAL A 345 23.98 1.73 3.86
C VAL A 345 22.52 2.10 3.66
N VAL A 346 22.27 3.08 2.78
CA VAL A 346 20.91 3.45 2.37
C VAL A 346 20.46 2.51 1.25
N SER A 347 19.67 1.50 1.60
CA SER A 347 19.16 0.52 0.62
C SER A 347 17.97 -0.27 1.16
N ASP A 348 17.13 -0.76 0.24
CA ASP A 348 16.18 -1.82 0.57
C ASP A 348 16.95 -3.08 1.02
N ILE A 349 16.53 -3.68 2.13
CA ILE A 349 17.21 -4.83 2.74
C ILE A 349 17.37 -5.98 1.74
N ARG A 350 16.31 -6.32 0.99
CA ARG A 350 16.38 -7.41 0.01
C ARG A 350 17.29 -7.06 -1.15
N LYS A 351 17.21 -5.83 -1.66
CA LYS A 351 18.12 -5.33 -2.69
C LYS A 351 19.58 -5.40 -2.23
N PHE A 352 19.88 -4.98 -1.01
CA PHE A 352 21.22 -5.06 -0.43
C PHE A 352 21.76 -6.50 -0.37
N LEU A 353 20.96 -7.43 0.16
CA LEU A 353 21.36 -8.84 0.25
C LEU A 353 21.50 -9.50 -1.13
N THR A 354 20.68 -9.10 -2.11
CA THR A 354 20.71 -9.66 -3.48
C THR A 354 21.90 -9.14 -4.28
N LEU A 355 22.26 -7.86 -4.13
CA LEU A 355 23.29 -7.21 -4.92
C LEU A 355 24.70 -7.33 -4.34
N GLY A 356 24.81 -7.51 -3.02
CA GLY A 356 26.10 -7.58 -2.33
C GLY A 356 26.79 -8.94 -2.47
N THR A 357 28.12 -8.95 -2.28
CA THR A 357 28.96 -10.17 -2.19
C THR A 357 29.54 -10.49 -0.80
N GLU A 358 29.72 -9.48 0.06
CA GLU A 358 30.23 -9.61 1.44
C GLU A 358 29.47 -10.60 2.35
N LYS A 359 30.16 -11.30 3.25
CA LYS A 359 29.50 -12.23 4.19
C LYS A 359 29.67 -11.80 5.65
N TYR A 360 28.72 -12.17 6.49
CA TYR A 360 28.65 -11.74 7.89
C TYR A 360 28.67 -12.92 8.85
N ASP A 361 29.25 -12.69 10.03
CA ASP A 361 29.26 -13.65 11.14
C ASP A 361 27.92 -13.65 11.89
N LEU A 362 27.25 -12.49 11.93
CA LEU A 362 25.93 -12.31 12.53
C LEU A 362 25.05 -11.44 11.63
N ILE A 363 23.83 -11.89 11.34
CA ILE A 363 22.80 -11.09 10.67
C ILE A 363 21.59 -10.97 11.61
N CYS A 364 21.27 -9.74 12.02
CA CYS A 364 20.11 -9.43 12.85
C CYS A 364 19.03 -8.71 12.04
N LEU A 365 17.84 -9.30 11.94
CA LEU A 365 16.66 -8.64 11.39
C LEU A 365 15.90 -7.94 12.52
N ASN A 366 16.02 -6.62 12.59
CA ASN A 366 15.37 -5.78 13.59
C ASN A 366 14.21 -4.99 12.98
N GLN A 367 13.38 -5.70 12.23
CA GLN A 367 12.18 -5.16 11.61
C GLN A 367 10.94 -5.59 12.40
N PRO A 368 9.85 -4.80 12.36
CA PRO A 368 8.59 -5.23 12.93
C PRO A 368 8.08 -6.50 12.24
N GLU A 369 7.19 -7.20 12.93
CA GLU A 369 6.54 -8.42 12.43
C GLU A 369 5.81 -8.24 11.10
N ALA A 370 5.46 -9.37 10.47
CA ALA A 370 4.78 -9.50 9.17
C ALA A 370 3.33 -8.94 9.13
N SER A 371 3.13 -7.76 9.71
CA SER A 371 1.89 -7.00 9.83
C SER A 371 1.42 -6.34 8.53
N THR A 372 2.33 -6.19 7.57
CA THR A 372 2.08 -5.63 6.23
C THR A 372 2.77 -6.51 5.19
N LEU A 373 2.38 -6.42 3.93
CA LEU A 373 3.04 -7.10 2.81
C LEU A 373 4.51 -6.67 2.65
N ASN A 374 4.81 -5.39 2.88
CA ASN A 374 6.19 -4.89 2.88
C ASN A 374 7.04 -5.52 3.99
N LEU A 375 6.46 -5.85 5.15
CA LEU A 375 7.19 -6.54 6.23
C LEU A 375 7.23 -8.05 6.00
N ASN A 376 6.14 -8.65 5.52
CA ASN A 376 6.04 -10.09 5.27
C ASN A 376 7.12 -10.63 4.32
N ARG A 377 7.54 -9.85 3.32
CA ARG A 377 8.63 -10.25 2.40
C ARG A 377 9.95 -10.52 3.13
N LEU A 378 10.18 -9.90 4.29
CA LEU A 378 11.35 -10.11 5.17
C LEU A 378 11.22 -11.35 6.07
N TYR A 379 10.11 -12.09 5.98
CA TYR A 379 9.88 -13.34 6.70
C TYR A 379 9.58 -14.51 5.75
N SER A 380 9.82 -14.33 4.45
CA SER A 380 9.58 -15.35 3.42
C SER A 380 10.77 -16.29 3.27
N GLN A 381 10.53 -17.49 2.72
CA GLN A 381 11.58 -18.45 2.42
C GLN A 381 12.68 -17.86 1.52
N THR A 382 12.30 -17.09 0.50
CA THR A 382 13.25 -16.39 -0.39
C THR A 382 14.17 -15.46 0.38
N PHE A 383 13.63 -14.71 1.35
CA PHE A 383 14.45 -13.83 2.19
C PHE A 383 15.39 -14.62 3.10
N VAL A 384 14.90 -15.69 3.73
CA VAL A 384 15.75 -16.55 4.57
C VAL A 384 16.89 -17.17 3.75
N ARG A 385 16.64 -17.53 2.48
CA ARG A 385 17.71 -17.97 1.54
C ARG A 385 18.72 -16.87 1.24
N LEU A 386 18.28 -15.63 1.00
CA LEU A 386 19.17 -14.48 0.82
C LEU A 386 20.05 -14.25 2.05
N VAL A 387 19.47 -14.31 3.25
CA VAL A 387 20.21 -14.23 4.51
C VAL A 387 21.26 -15.36 4.59
N LYS A 388 20.88 -16.60 4.30
CA LYS A 388 21.80 -17.75 4.30
C LYS A 388 22.97 -17.58 3.33
N GLN A 389 22.73 -17.05 2.13
CA GLN A 389 23.81 -16.77 1.15
C GLN A 389 24.82 -15.74 1.65
N ARG A 390 24.38 -14.84 2.53
CA ARG A 390 25.16 -13.72 3.08
C ARG A 390 25.76 -14.05 4.45
N LEU A 391 25.49 -15.21 5.01
CA LEU A 391 26.13 -15.71 6.23
C LEU A 391 27.44 -16.43 5.90
N LYS A 392 28.43 -16.23 6.77
CA LYS A 392 29.63 -17.07 6.79
C LYS A 392 29.32 -18.45 7.38
N THR A 393 30.20 -19.41 7.13
CA THR A 393 30.19 -20.69 7.85
C THR A 393 30.30 -20.41 9.34
N GLY A 394 29.44 -21.02 10.15
CA GLY A 394 29.39 -20.72 11.57
C GLY A 394 28.58 -19.47 11.94
N GLY A 395 27.99 -18.76 10.97
CA GLY A 395 27.24 -17.55 11.23
C GLY A 395 25.86 -17.81 11.86
N ILE A 396 25.31 -16.79 12.50
CA ILE A 396 23.99 -16.83 13.15
C ILE A 396 23.03 -15.84 12.47
N TYR A 397 21.82 -16.29 12.17
CA TYR A 397 20.69 -15.44 11.84
C TYR A 397 19.80 -15.26 13.08
N PHE A 398 19.44 -14.01 13.37
CA PHE A 398 18.64 -13.65 14.53
C PHE A 398 17.49 -12.70 14.18
N PHE A 399 16.32 -12.93 14.78
CA PHE A 399 15.20 -12.00 14.79
C PHE A 399 14.27 -12.30 15.97
N THR A 400 13.40 -11.35 16.32
CA THR A 400 12.39 -11.54 17.37
C THR A 400 10.97 -11.41 16.82
N ILE A 401 10.03 -12.06 17.51
CA ILE A 401 8.59 -12.01 17.24
C ILE A 401 7.87 -11.92 18.58
N ARG A 402 6.91 -11.00 18.73
CA ARG A 402 6.07 -10.92 19.92
C ARG A 402 5.26 -12.19 20.09
N SER A 403 5.15 -12.61 21.33
CA SER A 403 4.57 -13.89 21.73
C SER A 403 3.80 -13.69 23.04
N SER A 404 3.47 -14.80 23.70
CA SER A 404 2.93 -14.81 25.06
C SER A 404 3.90 -15.51 25.98
N GLU A 405 4.05 -14.95 27.18
CA GLU A 405 4.95 -15.45 28.22
C GLU A 405 4.59 -16.87 28.67
N ASN A 406 3.29 -17.22 28.72
CA ASN A 406 2.83 -18.48 29.32
C ASN A 406 1.88 -19.31 28.43
N TYR A 407 1.05 -18.66 27.61
CA TYR A 407 -0.02 -19.33 26.86
C TYR A 407 -0.10 -18.88 25.40
N LEU A 408 0.15 -19.80 24.48
CA LEU A 408 -0.07 -19.63 23.06
C LEU A 408 -1.49 -20.07 22.71
N ASN A 409 -2.28 -19.12 22.23
CA ASN A 409 -3.52 -19.47 21.53
C ASN A 409 -3.20 -20.10 20.15
N ALA A 410 -4.20 -20.72 19.53
CA ALA A 410 -4.05 -21.41 18.24
C ALA A 410 -3.52 -20.49 17.13
N ASP A 411 -3.98 -19.23 17.05
CA ASP A 411 -3.61 -18.29 15.99
C ASP A 411 -2.13 -17.89 16.09
N LEU A 412 -1.67 -17.57 17.31
CA LEU A 412 -0.29 -17.22 17.60
C LEU A 412 0.64 -18.43 17.45
N ALA A 413 0.23 -19.62 17.92
CA ALA A 413 1.00 -20.85 17.74
C ALA A 413 1.17 -21.20 16.25
N GLN A 414 0.12 -21.04 15.43
CA GLN A 414 0.19 -21.26 13.98
C GLN A 414 1.07 -20.21 13.29
N TYR A 415 0.99 -18.95 13.69
CA TYR A 415 1.89 -17.90 13.19
C TYR A 415 3.37 -18.23 13.46
N ILE A 416 3.71 -18.58 14.70
CA ILE A 416 5.06 -19.00 15.09
C ILE A 416 5.50 -20.25 14.32
N ASN A 417 4.63 -21.25 14.16
CA ASN A 417 4.92 -22.47 13.40
C ASN A 417 5.20 -22.17 11.92
N ILE A 418 4.47 -21.25 11.27
CA ILE A 418 4.75 -20.85 9.88
C ILE A 418 6.16 -20.28 9.76
N LEU A 419 6.55 -19.38 10.67
CA LEU A 419 7.89 -18.77 10.67
C LEU A 419 8.96 -19.83 10.95
N LYS A 420 8.75 -20.68 11.95
CA LYS A 420 9.62 -21.81 12.28
C LYS A 420 9.85 -22.73 11.08
N ASN A 421 8.77 -23.24 10.47
CA ASN A 421 8.83 -24.11 9.29
C ASN A 421 9.59 -23.44 8.13
N THR A 422 9.39 -22.13 7.95
CA THR A 422 10.05 -21.35 6.88
C THR A 422 11.56 -21.28 7.11
N VAL A 423 12.00 -21.02 8.34
CA VAL A 423 13.42 -20.96 8.70
C VAL A 423 14.08 -22.34 8.66
N GLU A 424 13.40 -23.37 9.19
CA GLU A 424 13.86 -24.78 9.17
C GLU A 424 13.95 -25.35 7.75
N SER A 425 13.20 -24.81 6.78
CA SER A 425 13.34 -25.19 5.38
C SER A 425 14.67 -24.73 4.74
N VAL A 426 15.44 -23.90 5.43
CA VAL A 426 16.68 -23.29 4.92
C VAL A 426 17.88 -23.57 5.84
N PHE A 427 17.71 -23.56 7.16
CA PHE A 427 18.78 -23.81 8.15
C PHE A 427 18.65 -25.18 8.79
N THR A 428 19.77 -25.83 9.08
CA THR A 428 19.77 -27.17 9.72
C THR A 428 19.50 -27.12 11.22
N SER A 429 19.90 -26.04 11.90
CA SER A 429 19.66 -25.83 13.33
C SER A 429 18.86 -24.55 13.55
N VAL A 430 17.69 -24.68 14.19
CA VAL A 430 16.82 -23.57 14.56
C VAL A 430 16.38 -23.74 16.01
N PHE A 431 16.57 -22.70 16.81
CA PHE A 431 16.13 -22.68 18.21
C PHE A 431 15.32 -21.42 18.49
N ILE A 432 14.26 -21.57 19.30
CA ILE A 432 13.41 -20.46 19.71
C ILE A 432 13.48 -20.35 21.22
N VAL A 433 14.00 -19.24 21.74
CA VAL A 433 13.92 -18.95 23.18
C VAL A 433 12.50 -18.43 23.48
N PRO A 434 11.69 -19.12 24.31
CA PRO A 434 10.31 -18.75 24.59
C PRO A 434 10.21 -17.58 25.57
N GLY A 435 9.18 -16.74 25.44
CA GLY A 435 8.90 -15.60 26.32
C GLY A 435 7.85 -14.67 25.71
N ASP A 436 7.66 -13.49 26.29
CA ASP A 436 6.89 -12.36 25.75
C ASP A 436 7.34 -11.93 24.35
N GLU A 437 8.64 -12.00 24.07
CA GLU A 437 9.23 -12.01 22.73
C GLU A 437 9.97 -13.33 22.48
N ASN A 438 9.56 -14.08 21.47
CA ASN A 438 10.29 -15.25 21.00
C ASN A 438 11.55 -14.82 20.25
N HIS A 439 12.70 -15.35 20.66
CA HIS A 439 13.97 -15.08 20.02
C HIS A 439 14.32 -16.24 19.09
N PHE A 440 14.26 -15.99 17.79
CA PHE A 440 14.62 -16.98 16.78
C PHE A 440 16.12 -16.92 16.52
N LEU A 441 16.76 -18.07 16.63
CA LEU A 441 18.17 -18.28 16.35
C LEU A 441 18.28 -19.38 15.28
N ALA A 442 19.01 -19.11 14.20
CA ALA A 442 19.22 -20.09 13.14
C ALA A 442 20.68 -20.12 12.70
N SER A 443 21.22 -21.31 12.48
CA SER A 443 22.58 -21.55 11.99
C SER A 443 22.67 -22.92 11.33
N ASP A 444 23.68 -23.14 10.49
CA ASP A 444 24.00 -24.49 9.99
C ASP A 444 24.89 -25.28 10.99
N THR A 445 25.30 -24.62 12.08
CA THR A 445 26.14 -25.15 13.15
C THR A 445 25.32 -25.31 14.42
N ASN A 446 25.62 -26.33 15.22
CA ASN A 446 24.87 -26.59 16.43
C ASN A 446 25.38 -25.75 17.63
N TYR A 447 25.03 -24.46 17.66
CA TYR A 447 25.37 -23.56 18.78
C TYR A 447 24.40 -23.65 19.96
N PHE A 448 23.26 -24.33 19.79
CA PHE A 448 22.10 -24.14 20.65
C PHE A 448 21.97 -25.17 21.79
N THR A 449 22.96 -26.03 22.00
CA THR A 449 22.92 -27.08 23.04
C THR A 449 23.32 -26.60 24.44
N ASP A 450 23.93 -25.43 24.61
CA ASP A 450 24.40 -24.91 25.92
C ASP A 450 24.31 -23.38 26.00
N ILE A 451 23.17 -22.82 25.57
CA ILE A 451 22.96 -21.37 25.43
C ILE A 451 23.32 -20.61 26.70
N LEU A 452 22.82 -21.06 27.86
CA LEU A 452 23.02 -20.37 29.14
C LEU A 452 24.49 -20.33 29.56
N SER A 453 25.20 -21.46 29.42
CA SER A 453 26.61 -21.58 29.81
C SER A 453 27.48 -20.65 28.95
N ARG A 454 27.31 -20.70 27.63
CA ARG A 454 28.03 -19.83 26.68
C ARG A 454 27.75 -18.35 26.94
N TYR A 455 26.48 -17.99 27.11
CA TYR A 455 26.06 -16.63 27.41
C TYR A 455 26.71 -16.11 28.70
N SER A 456 26.65 -16.93 29.77
CA SER A 456 27.19 -16.56 31.09
C SER A 456 28.71 -16.44 31.10
N GLU A 457 29.41 -17.33 30.40
CA GLU A 457 30.87 -17.28 30.24
C GLU A 457 31.29 -16.00 29.51
N LYS A 458 30.67 -15.73 28.35
CA LYS A 458 31.00 -14.55 27.53
C LYS A 458 30.68 -13.23 28.19
N LEU A 459 29.61 -13.14 28.99
CA LEU A 459 29.34 -11.96 29.82
C LEU A 459 30.50 -11.67 30.77
N LYS A 460 31.06 -12.71 31.42
CA LYS A 460 32.23 -12.56 32.30
C LYS A 460 33.47 -12.15 31.50
N THR A 461 33.72 -12.80 30.36
CA THR A 461 34.87 -12.52 29.49
C THR A 461 34.90 -11.08 29.01
N TYR A 462 33.75 -10.53 28.61
CA TYR A 462 33.64 -9.16 28.10
C TYR A 462 33.27 -8.12 29.17
N HIS A 463 33.23 -8.53 30.44
CA HIS A 463 32.86 -7.67 31.58
C HIS A 463 31.51 -6.95 31.41
N LEU A 464 30.57 -7.57 30.68
CA LEU A 464 29.24 -7.04 30.45
C LEU A 464 28.32 -7.32 31.65
N ARG A 465 27.58 -6.30 32.09
CA ARG A 465 26.62 -6.39 33.20
C ARG A 465 25.23 -5.92 32.75
N PRO A 466 24.46 -6.77 32.05
CA PRO A 466 23.09 -6.44 31.67
C PRO A 466 22.21 -6.19 32.90
N THR A 467 21.26 -5.28 32.78
CA THR A 467 20.30 -4.95 33.84
C THR A 467 19.06 -5.83 33.77
N TYR A 468 18.60 -6.15 32.56
CA TYR A 468 17.35 -6.86 32.29
C TYR A 468 17.59 -8.28 31.79
N PHE A 469 18.52 -8.49 30.86
CA PHE A 469 18.79 -9.79 30.25
C PHE A 469 19.92 -10.55 30.98
N VAL A 470 19.76 -10.67 32.30
CA VAL A 470 20.72 -11.36 33.19
C VAL A 470 20.68 -12.89 33.02
N PRO A 471 21.76 -13.62 33.36
CA PRO A 471 21.79 -15.08 33.30
C PRO A 471 20.62 -15.76 34.03
N ALA A 472 20.19 -15.22 35.17
CA ALA A 472 19.05 -15.77 35.91
C ALA A 472 17.73 -15.68 35.13
N TYR A 473 17.50 -14.56 34.43
CA TYR A 473 16.32 -14.38 33.58
C TYR A 473 16.37 -15.30 32.35
N LEU A 474 17.54 -15.43 31.72
CA LEU A 474 17.72 -16.36 30.61
C LEU A 474 17.54 -17.82 31.06
N ASN A 475 18.03 -18.20 32.24
CA ASN A 475 17.82 -19.52 32.83
C ASN A 475 16.33 -19.79 33.08
N PHE A 476 15.59 -18.81 33.58
CA PHE A 476 14.14 -18.91 33.73
C PHE A 476 13.45 -19.18 32.38
N ARG A 477 13.82 -18.45 31.33
CA ARG A 477 13.28 -18.65 29.97
C ARG A 477 13.67 -20.00 29.35
N LEU A 478 14.88 -20.50 29.64
CA LEU A 478 15.41 -21.77 29.13
C LEU A 478 15.10 -22.98 30.03
N SER A 479 14.36 -22.80 31.12
CA SER A 479 13.97 -23.89 32.01
C SER A 479 13.29 -25.01 31.23
N ARG A 480 13.59 -26.26 31.61
CA ARG A 480 13.15 -27.46 30.89
C ARG A 480 11.63 -27.48 30.73
N GLU A 481 10.92 -27.10 31.78
CA GLU A 481 9.46 -27.04 31.83
C GLU A 481 8.90 -26.03 30.83
N ARG A 482 9.50 -24.84 30.72
CA ARG A 482 9.04 -23.79 29.79
C ARG A 482 9.31 -24.15 28.35
N VAL A 483 10.51 -24.61 28.03
CA VAL A 483 10.87 -25.03 26.66
C VAL A 483 9.98 -26.20 26.21
N GLN A 484 9.76 -27.18 27.08
CA GLN A 484 8.85 -28.31 26.77
C GLN A 484 7.39 -27.87 26.66
N SER A 485 6.91 -27.00 27.55
CA SER A 485 5.55 -26.46 27.50
C SER A 485 5.31 -25.69 26.20
N PHE A 486 6.22 -24.79 25.84
CA PHE A 486 6.20 -24.04 24.59
C PHE A 486 6.17 -24.97 23.37
N GLY A 487 7.08 -25.96 23.33
CA GLY A 487 7.11 -26.96 22.27
C GLY A 487 5.81 -27.77 22.16
N LYS A 488 5.22 -28.18 23.30
CA LYS A 488 3.92 -28.86 23.33
C LYS A 488 2.78 -27.97 22.81
N GLN A 489 2.78 -26.69 23.17
CA GLN A 489 1.76 -25.73 22.71
C GLN A 489 1.86 -25.49 21.19
N LEU A 490 3.08 -25.36 20.64
CA LEU A 490 3.29 -25.31 19.20
C LEU A 490 2.85 -26.60 18.51
N ALA A 491 3.19 -27.77 19.06
CA ALA A 491 2.83 -29.07 18.49
C ALA A 491 1.32 -29.35 18.51
N ARG A 492 0.55 -28.75 19.43
CA ARG A 492 -0.93 -28.86 19.47
C ARG A 492 -1.62 -28.16 18.31
N HIS A 493 -0.96 -27.20 17.68
CA HIS A 493 -1.53 -26.40 16.59
C HIS A 493 -0.62 -26.43 15.36
N PRO A 494 -0.42 -27.61 14.75
CA PRO A 494 0.42 -27.73 13.57
C PRO A 494 -0.23 -27.03 12.39
N ILE A 495 0.60 -26.47 11.51
CA ILE A 495 0.15 -25.86 10.28
C ILE A 495 1.14 -26.19 9.15
N PRO A 496 0.66 -26.80 8.04
CA PRO A 496 1.53 -27.16 6.94
C PRO A 496 1.86 -25.95 6.07
N GLY A 497 3.07 -25.98 5.51
CA GLY A 497 3.56 -25.07 4.49
C GLY A 497 4.42 -23.93 5.02
N LEU A 498 4.88 -23.11 4.08
CA LEU A 498 5.92 -22.10 4.28
C LEU A 498 5.37 -20.72 3.94
N ASN A 499 5.95 -19.69 4.53
CA ASN A 499 5.75 -18.32 4.07
C ASN A 499 6.60 -18.09 2.82
N THR A 500 5.99 -17.72 1.70
CA THR A 500 6.70 -17.40 0.45
C THR A 500 6.21 -16.07 -0.08
N ASP A 501 6.91 -15.49 -1.05
CA ASP A 501 6.56 -14.17 -1.60
C ASP A 501 5.13 -14.10 -2.12
N PHE A 502 4.65 -15.14 -2.80
CA PHE A 502 3.31 -15.16 -3.40
C PHE A 502 2.28 -15.97 -2.60
N ASN A 503 2.70 -16.62 -1.52
CA ASN A 503 1.83 -17.30 -0.55
C ASN A 503 2.07 -16.70 0.85
N LEU A 504 1.31 -15.65 1.13
CA LEU A 504 1.50 -14.67 2.21
C LEU A 504 1.06 -15.19 3.58
N LYS A 505 1.40 -16.44 3.93
CA LYS A 505 0.88 -17.11 5.13
C LYS A 505 1.21 -16.36 6.42
N ALA A 506 2.43 -15.86 6.60
CA ALA A 506 2.77 -15.18 7.85
C ALA A 506 1.95 -13.90 8.04
N TYR A 507 1.76 -13.10 6.98
CA TYR A 507 0.85 -11.95 6.97
C TYR A 507 -0.58 -12.32 7.39
N LEU A 508 -1.13 -13.40 6.84
CA LEU A 508 -2.51 -13.81 7.12
C LEU A 508 -2.73 -14.26 8.55
N TYR A 509 -1.77 -15.00 9.11
CA TYR A 509 -1.87 -15.47 10.49
C TYR A 509 -1.57 -14.35 11.48
N HIS A 510 -0.66 -13.44 11.16
CA HIS A 510 -0.50 -12.20 11.92
C HIS A 510 -1.81 -11.39 11.93
N PHE A 511 -2.50 -11.26 10.80
CA PHE A 511 -3.79 -10.58 10.72
C PHE A 511 -4.87 -11.23 11.60
N ARG A 512 -4.87 -12.58 11.76
CA ARG A 512 -5.78 -13.26 12.71
C ARG A 512 -5.46 -12.93 14.16
N VAL A 513 -4.18 -13.00 14.52
CA VAL A 513 -3.70 -12.64 15.87
C VAL A 513 -4.15 -11.22 16.18
N TRP A 514 -3.95 -10.30 15.24
CA TRP A 514 -4.38 -8.91 15.37
C TRP A 514 -5.90 -8.77 15.57
N ASN A 515 -6.73 -9.34 14.70
CA ASN A 515 -8.20 -9.27 14.84
C ASN A 515 -8.70 -9.86 16.17
N ARG A 516 -7.98 -10.85 16.71
CA ARG A 516 -8.31 -11.45 18.01
C ARG A 516 -7.99 -10.52 19.17
N VAL A 517 -6.85 -9.83 19.12
CA VAL A 517 -6.46 -8.84 20.14
C VAL A 517 -7.48 -7.70 20.22
N TYR A 518 -8.02 -7.26 19.09
CA TYR A 518 -8.97 -6.13 19.03
C TYR A 518 -10.46 -6.52 19.03
N GLY A 519 -10.79 -7.82 19.15
CA GLY A 519 -12.16 -8.27 19.40
C GLY A 519 -13.18 -8.08 18.28
N SER A 520 -12.76 -7.91 17.01
CA SER A 520 -13.70 -7.59 15.92
C SER A 520 -14.64 -8.76 15.58
N GLN A 521 -15.90 -8.45 15.28
CA GLN A 521 -16.91 -9.42 14.83
C GLN A 521 -16.60 -9.99 13.43
N ILE A 522 -15.81 -9.26 12.62
CA ILE A 522 -15.40 -9.64 11.25
C ILE A 522 -14.60 -10.94 11.23
N ARG A 523 -14.00 -11.32 12.37
CA ARG A 523 -13.30 -12.59 12.56
C ARG A 523 -14.12 -13.79 12.10
N ASN A 524 -15.40 -13.86 12.48
CA ASN A 524 -16.24 -15.02 12.16
C ASN A 524 -16.51 -15.13 10.66
N VAL A 525 -16.67 -13.98 9.99
CA VAL A 525 -16.81 -13.90 8.53
C VAL A 525 -15.54 -14.42 7.86
N PHE A 526 -14.36 -13.98 8.31
CA PHE A 526 -13.10 -14.42 7.73
C PHE A 526 -12.88 -15.94 7.86
N TYR A 527 -13.13 -16.51 9.05
CA TYR A 527 -13.04 -17.97 9.25
C TYR A 527 -14.03 -18.75 8.39
N PHE A 528 -15.26 -18.25 8.26
CA PHE A 528 -16.27 -18.84 7.37
C PHE A 528 -15.80 -18.82 5.92
N MET A 529 -15.31 -17.67 5.44
CA MET A 529 -14.87 -17.52 4.06
C MET A 529 -13.64 -18.37 3.73
N GLU A 530 -12.69 -18.49 4.66
CA GLU A 530 -11.54 -19.39 4.48
C GLU A 530 -12.00 -20.86 4.42
N ARG A 531 -12.84 -21.29 5.36
CA ARG A 531 -13.34 -22.68 5.43
C ARG A 531 -14.09 -23.08 4.18
N TYR A 532 -14.89 -22.18 3.61
CA TYR A 532 -15.73 -22.44 2.44
C TYR A 532 -15.22 -21.80 1.15
N ARG A 533 -13.93 -21.46 1.06
CA ARG A 533 -13.34 -20.70 -0.06
C ARG A 533 -13.65 -21.28 -1.46
N ILE A 534 -13.60 -22.59 -1.60
CA ILE A 534 -13.87 -23.27 -2.89
C ILE A 534 -15.36 -23.15 -3.23
N HIS A 535 -16.24 -23.43 -2.28
CA HIS A 535 -17.70 -23.34 -2.47
C HIS A 535 -18.14 -21.91 -2.80
N LEU A 536 -17.59 -20.91 -2.11
CA LEU A 536 -17.86 -19.51 -2.39
C LEU A 536 -17.39 -19.12 -3.79
N THR A 537 -16.21 -19.56 -4.21
CA THR A 537 -15.69 -19.28 -5.56
C THR A 537 -16.54 -19.92 -6.66
N VAL A 538 -16.99 -21.16 -6.45
CA VAL A 538 -17.89 -21.83 -7.41
C VAL A 538 -19.25 -21.15 -7.44
N LEU A 539 -19.79 -20.75 -6.28
CA LEU A 539 -21.06 -20.04 -6.16
C LEU A 539 -21.02 -18.69 -6.89
N THR A 540 -19.94 -17.90 -6.76
CA THR A 540 -19.82 -16.62 -7.46
C THR A 540 -19.76 -16.79 -8.98
N ILE A 541 -19.03 -17.79 -9.47
CA ILE A 541 -18.99 -18.12 -10.92
C ILE A 541 -20.39 -18.54 -11.40
N PHE A 542 -21.10 -19.37 -10.64
CA PHE A 542 -22.45 -19.81 -10.98
C PHE A 542 -23.45 -18.65 -11.01
N LEU A 543 -23.46 -17.79 -9.99
CA LEU A 543 -24.33 -16.62 -9.92
C LEU A 543 -24.07 -15.65 -11.08
N PHE A 544 -22.80 -15.45 -11.44
CA PHE A 544 -22.44 -14.63 -12.61
C PHE A 544 -22.93 -15.23 -13.92
N LEU A 545 -22.81 -16.55 -14.11
CA LEU A 545 -23.30 -17.23 -15.30
C LEU A 545 -24.83 -17.17 -15.39
N ALA A 546 -25.53 -17.38 -14.27
CA ALA A 546 -26.99 -17.25 -14.20
C ALA A 546 -27.44 -15.82 -14.56
N LEU A 547 -26.79 -14.79 -14.00
CA LEU A 547 -27.07 -13.39 -14.31
C LEU A 547 -26.84 -13.08 -15.79
N ARG A 548 -25.76 -13.60 -16.38
CA ARG A 548 -25.47 -13.44 -17.81
C ARG A 548 -26.55 -14.07 -18.69
N ILE A 549 -27.01 -15.29 -18.35
CA ILE A 549 -28.08 -15.98 -19.08
C ILE A 549 -29.40 -15.20 -18.99
N LEU A 550 -29.75 -14.72 -17.79
CA LEU A 550 -30.95 -13.89 -17.57
C LEU A 550 -30.91 -12.60 -18.40
N LEU A 551 -29.75 -11.95 -18.48
CA LEU A 551 -29.57 -10.69 -19.21
C LEU A 551 -29.27 -10.89 -20.71
N ALA A 552 -29.09 -12.12 -21.19
CA ALA A 552 -28.71 -12.41 -22.58
C ALA A 552 -29.75 -11.92 -23.61
N ARG A 553 -31.04 -11.85 -23.22
CA ARG A 553 -32.13 -11.37 -24.07
C ARG A 553 -32.09 -9.87 -24.33
N ASN A 554 -31.47 -9.08 -23.44
CA ASN A 554 -31.41 -7.62 -23.57
C ASN A 554 -29.98 -7.17 -23.89
N ARG A 555 -29.74 -6.78 -25.15
CA ARG A 555 -28.41 -6.37 -25.61
C ARG A 555 -27.84 -5.19 -24.82
N ALA A 556 -28.66 -4.22 -24.43
CA ALA A 556 -28.22 -3.09 -23.62
C ALA A 556 -27.79 -3.54 -22.22
N ALA A 557 -28.54 -4.44 -21.58
CA ALA A 557 -28.18 -4.99 -20.27
C ALA A 557 -26.91 -5.85 -20.34
N LYS A 558 -26.72 -6.61 -21.43
CA LYS A 558 -25.49 -7.37 -21.71
C LYS A 558 -24.26 -6.46 -21.81
N LEU A 559 -24.38 -5.32 -22.50
CA LEU A 559 -23.29 -4.33 -22.61
C LEU A 559 -22.97 -3.68 -21.25
N LEU A 560 -23.98 -3.38 -20.43
CA LEU A 560 -23.78 -2.85 -19.07
C LEU A 560 -23.10 -3.89 -18.15
N LEU A 561 -23.52 -5.16 -18.20
CA LEU A 561 -22.87 -6.23 -17.45
C LEU A 561 -21.40 -6.40 -17.90
N ALA A 562 -21.12 -6.24 -19.19
CA ALA A 562 -19.76 -6.29 -19.71
C ALA A 562 -18.89 -5.12 -19.19
N LEU A 563 -19.42 -3.89 -19.15
CA LEU A 563 -18.73 -2.75 -18.54
C LEU A 563 -18.48 -2.99 -17.04
N PHE A 564 -19.49 -3.45 -16.31
CA PHE A 564 -19.37 -3.80 -14.90
C PHE A 564 -18.26 -4.84 -14.66
N THR A 565 -18.23 -5.89 -15.47
CA THR A 565 -17.23 -6.96 -15.33
C THR A 565 -15.84 -6.46 -15.66
N ILE A 566 -15.68 -5.64 -16.70
CA ILE A 566 -14.36 -5.11 -17.08
C ILE A 566 -13.84 -4.11 -16.08
N GLY A 567 -14.66 -3.20 -15.56
CA GLY A 567 -14.25 -2.30 -14.48
C GLY A 567 -13.80 -3.07 -13.23
N GLY A 568 -14.53 -4.14 -12.87
CA GLY A 568 -14.12 -5.03 -11.78
C GLY A 568 -12.80 -5.76 -12.06
N VAL A 569 -12.66 -6.36 -13.24
CA VAL A 569 -11.45 -7.09 -13.65
C VAL A 569 -10.22 -6.17 -13.71
N SER A 570 -10.34 -4.97 -14.30
CA SER A 570 -9.21 -4.08 -14.52
C SER A 570 -8.61 -3.62 -13.19
N ILE A 571 -9.44 -3.14 -12.28
CA ILE A 571 -8.99 -2.66 -10.98
C ILE A 571 -8.54 -3.82 -10.08
N SER A 572 -9.12 -5.02 -10.23
CA SER A 572 -8.64 -6.23 -9.56
C SER A 572 -7.22 -6.60 -10.02
N LEU A 573 -6.93 -6.54 -11.33
CA LEU A 573 -5.58 -6.77 -11.86
C LEU A 573 -4.60 -5.69 -11.42
N GLU A 574 -5.02 -4.43 -11.45
CA GLU A 574 -4.24 -3.30 -10.96
C GLU A 574 -3.87 -3.48 -9.48
N MET A 575 -4.84 -3.87 -8.64
CA MET A 575 -4.60 -4.15 -7.24
C MET A 575 -3.66 -5.33 -7.02
N VAL A 576 -3.85 -6.42 -7.74
CA VAL A 576 -2.93 -7.55 -7.66
C VAL A 576 -1.50 -7.13 -8.04
N LEU A 577 -1.33 -6.29 -9.06
CA LEU A 577 -0.04 -5.75 -9.46
C LEU A 577 0.58 -4.81 -8.43
N LEU A 578 -0.22 -3.95 -7.78
CA LEU A 578 0.25 -3.08 -6.70
C LEU A 578 0.79 -3.89 -5.53
N LEU A 579 0.08 -4.95 -5.14
CA LEU A 579 0.50 -5.84 -4.06
C LEU A 579 1.76 -6.63 -4.45
N GLN A 580 1.86 -7.10 -5.70
CA GLN A 580 3.08 -7.73 -6.20
C GLN A 580 4.26 -6.76 -6.20
N TYR A 581 4.05 -5.53 -6.66
CA TYR A 581 5.07 -4.49 -6.65
C TYR A 581 5.58 -4.25 -5.23
N GLN A 582 4.70 -4.22 -4.23
CA GLN A 582 5.09 -4.08 -2.83
C GLN A 582 5.85 -5.30 -2.27
N ILE A 583 5.44 -6.52 -2.62
CA ILE A 583 6.13 -7.76 -2.20
C ILE A 583 7.54 -7.84 -2.79
N LEU A 584 7.71 -7.38 -4.03
CA LEU A 584 8.97 -7.50 -4.76
C LEU A 584 9.93 -6.35 -4.47
N PHE A 585 9.43 -5.11 -4.39
CA PHE A 585 10.26 -3.89 -4.29
C PHE A 585 10.10 -3.14 -2.96
N GLY A 586 9.10 -3.46 -2.14
CA GLY A 586 8.87 -2.89 -0.80
C GLY A 586 8.24 -1.50 -0.76
N VAL A 587 8.63 -0.60 -1.66
CA VAL A 587 8.26 0.83 -1.59
C VAL A 587 7.04 1.13 -2.44
N LEU A 588 5.84 0.79 -1.92
CA LEU A 588 4.59 1.14 -2.60
C LEU A 588 4.27 2.64 -2.50
N TYR A 589 4.63 3.29 -1.38
CA TYR A 589 4.20 4.64 -1.03
C TYR A 589 4.51 5.71 -2.09
N SER A 590 5.71 5.72 -2.69
CA SER A 590 6.04 6.56 -3.85
C SER A 590 5.54 5.96 -5.17
N GLY A 591 5.61 4.63 -5.31
CA GLY A 591 5.22 3.91 -6.52
C GLY A 591 3.76 4.11 -6.95
N ILE A 592 2.82 4.27 -6.00
CA ILE A 592 1.38 4.43 -6.29
C ILE A 592 1.12 5.52 -7.33
N ALA A 593 1.80 6.67 -7.23
CA ALA A 593 1.56 7.80 -8.13
C ALA A 593 1.95 7.49 -9.59
N ILE A 594 3.08 6.81 -9.81
CA ILE A 594 3.48 6.38 -11.17
C ILE A 594 2.58 5.26 -11.67
N LEU A 595 2.28 4.27 -10.83
CA LEU A 595 1.49 3.10 -11.23
C LEU A 595 0.07 3.55 -11.64
N PHE A 596 -0.60 4.37 -10.83
CA PHE A 596 -1.88 4.98 -11.19
C PHE A 596 -1.78 5.90 -12.40
N GLY A 597 -0.73 6.73 -12.48
CA GLY A 597 -0.51 7.58 -13.64
C GLY A 597 -0.40 6.77 -14.94
N MET A 598 0.36 5.67 -14.93
CA MET A 598 0.56 4.81 -16.10
C MET A 598 -0.69 4.03 -16.48
N TYR A 599 -1.51 3.64 -15.50
CA TYR A 599 -2.84 3.09 -15.76
C TYR A 599 -3.71 4.10 -16.51
N MET A 600 -3.73 5.35 -16.04
CA MET A 600 -4.50 6.44 -16.67
C MET A 600 -3.96 6.79 -18.07
N LEU A 601 -2.64 6.77 -18.28
CA LEU A 601 -2.05 6.92 -19.61
C LEU A 601 -2.48 5.78 -20.54
N GLY A 602 -2.51 4.55 -20.04
CA GLY A 602 -3.05 3.39 -20.73
C GLY A 602 -4.50 3.60 -21.14
N LEU A 603 -5.37 3.98 -20.19
CA LEU A 603 -6.77 4.31 -20.44
C LEU A 603 -6.92 5.34 -21.56
N ALA A 604 -6.19 6.45 -21.48
CA ALA A 604 -6.18 7.50 -22.50
C ALA A 604 -5.79 6.95 -23.87
N ALA A 605 -4.72 6.16 -23.94
CA ALA A 605 -4.22 5.54 -25.17
C ALA A 605 -5.21 4.53 -25.77
N GLY A 606 -5.89 3.74 -24.92
CA GLY A 606 -6.93 2.79 -25.35
C GLY A 606 -8.11 3.46 -26.07
N THR A 607 -8.41 4.71 -25.73
CA THR A 607 -9.45 5.49 -26.41
C THR A 607 -9.02 6.07 -27.78
N LEU A 608 -7.75 5.97 -28.17
CA LEU A 608 -7.24 6.59 -29.41
C LEU A 608 -7.58 5.81 -30.71
N GLY A 609 -8.12 4.60 -30.61
CA GLY A 609 -8.05 3.61 -31.69
C GLY A 609 -9.20 3.55 -32.70
N HIS A 610 -10.15 4.47 -32.78
CA HIS A 610 -11.11 4.47 -33.89
C HIS A 610 -11.60 5.91 -34.14
N ARG A 611 -11.05 6.59 -35.14
CA ARG A 611 -11.81 7.66 -35.78
C ARG A 611 -12.91 6.95 -36.56
N SER A 612 -14.05 6.70 -35.92
CA SER A 612 -15.24 6.31 -36.66
C SER A 612 -15.54 7.44 -37.63
N SER A 613 -15.08 7.30 -38.87
CA SER A 613 -15.89 7.78 -39.98
C SER A 613 -17.26 7.13 -39.80
N VAL A 614 -18.32 7.85 -40.13
CA VAL A 614 -19.73 7.43 -40.00
C VAL A 614 -19.99 6.03 -40.61
N ASN A 615 -19.10 5.55 -41.47
CA ASN A 615 -19.26 4.35 -42.29
C ASN A 615 -18.64 3.04 -41.77
N THR A 616 -17.94 2.99 -40.63
CA THR A 616 -17.42 1.71 -40.09
C THR A 616 -18.04 1.37 -38.73
N PRO A 617 -19.07 0.50 -38.68
CA PRO A 617 -19.72 0.16 -37.42
C PRO A 617 -18.81 -0.71 -36.53
N VAL A 618 -18.79 -0.40 -35.24
CA VAL A 618 -18.19 -1.27 -34.23
C VAL A 618 -19.02 -2.54 -34.10
N THR A 619 -18.36 -3.69 -34.21
CA THR A 619 -18.97 -5.03 -34.13
C THR A 619 -18.51 -5.78 -32.89
N ASP A 620 -19.27 -6.80 -32.47
CA ASP A 620 -18.94 -7.67 -31.34
C ASP A 620 -17.55 -8.33 -31.48
N TRP A 621 -17.06 -8.49 -32.71
CA TRP A 621 -15.72 -9.01 -33.00
C TRP A 621 -14.60 -8.10 -32.50
N HIS A 622 -14.79 -6.78 -32.55
CA HIS A 622 -13.82 -5.82 -32.00
C HIS A 622 -13.70 -5.97 -30.48
N ILE A 623 -14.84 -6.16 -29.78
CA ILE A 623 -14.87 -6.43 -28.34
C ILE A 623 -14.17 -7.76 -28.02
N ARG A 624 -14.46 -8.83 -28.78
CA ARG A 624 -13.79 -10.13 -28.60
C ARG A 624 -12.28 -10.04 -28.77
N ARG A 625 -11.77 -9.34 -29.79
CA ARG A 625 -10.32 -9.14 -30.00
C ARG A 625 -9.65 -8.45 -28.81
N VAL A 626 -10.27 -7.40 -28.29
CA VAL A 626 -9.76 -6.68 -27.10
C VAL A 626 -9.79 -7.58 -25.87
N THR A 627 -10.85 -8.38 -25.71
CA THR A 627 -10.96 -9.34 -24.60
C THR A 627 -9.88 -10.41 -24.65
N VAL A 628 -9.58 -10.96 -25.83
CA VAL A 628 -8.48 -11.92 -26.03
C VAL A 628 -7.14 -11.27 -25.71
N GLY A 629 -6.88 -10.05 -26.19
CA GLY A 629 -5.66 -9.31 -25.85
C GLY A 629 -5.50 -9.09 -24.35
N PHE A 630 -6.59 -8.74 -23.67
CA PHE A 630 -6.60 -8.56 -22.22
C PHE A 630 -6.34 -9.89 -21.47
N LEU A 631 -6.93 -10.99 -21.94
CA LEU A 631 -6.71 -12.33 -21.40
C LEU A 631 -5.24 -12.77 -21.56
N VAL A 632 -4.61 -12.50 -22.72
CA VAL A 632 -3.19 -12.77 -22.93
C VAL A 632 -2.33 -11.94 -21.97
N CYS A 633 -2.64 -10.66 -21.77
CA CYS A 633 -1.95 -9.82 -20.80
C CYS A 633 -2.05 -10.40 -19.37
N GLY A 634 -3.23 -10.85 -18.96
CA GLY A 634 -3.44 -11.51 -17.67
C GLY A 634 -2.71 -12.85 -17.54
N LEU A 635 -2.63 -13.65 -18.62
CA LEU A 635 -1.87 -14.90 -18.64
C LEU A 635 -0.36 -14.66 -18.48
N CYS A 636 0.19 -13.64 -19.15
CA CYS A 636 1.58 -13.23 -18.98
C CYS A 636 1.88 -12.87 -17.51
N LEU A 637 0.97 -12.12 -16.87
CA LEU A 637 1.07 -11.81 -15.44
C LEU A 637 1.03 -13.07 -14.56
N LEU A 638 0.13 -14.01 -14.86
CA LEU A 638 0.07 -15.28 -14.11
C LEU A 638 1.38 -16.06 -14.23
N THR A 639 1.98 -16.13 -15.42
CA THR A 639 3.26 -16.83 -15.61
C THR A 639 4.41 -16.18 -14.84
N ALA A 640 4.41 -14.86 -14.68
CA ALA A 640 5.42 -14.13 -13.91
C ALA A 640 5.37 -14.41 -12.39
N VAL A 641 4.23 -14.91 -11.89
CA VAL A 641 3.99 -15.19 -10.47
C VAL A 641 4.29 -16.65 -10.10
N LEU A 642 4.32 -17.56 -11.08
CA LEU A 642 4.47 -18.97 -10.79
C LEU A 642 5.84 -19.27 -10.17
N PRO A 643 5.89 -20.12 -9.11
CA PRO A 643 7.04 -20.28 -8.21
C PRO A 643 8.29 -20.94 -8.81
N LYS A 644 8.36 -21.11 -10.14
CA LYS A 644 9.46 -21.80 -10.82
C LYS A 644 10.61 -20.89 -11.25
N TRP A 645 10.54 -19.58 -10.99
CA TRP A 645 11.54 -18.63 -11.46
C TRP A 645 12.37 -18.08 -10.30
N ASP A 646 13.62 -18.52 -10.19
CA ASP A 646 14.70 -17.88 -9.39
C ASP A 646 15.01 -16.44 -9.86
N PHE A 647 14.20 -15.88 -10.76
CA PHE A 647 14.33 -14.54 -11.35
C PHE A 647 14.27 -13.42 -10.30
N VAL A 648 13.60 -13.65 -9.16
CA VAL A 648 13.58 -12.69 -8.03
C VAL A 648 14.97 -12.49 -7.43
N LEU A 649 15.89 -13.46 -7.58
CA LEU A 649 17.29 -13.33 -7.18
C LEU A 649 18.17 -12.67 -8.25
N ASN A 650 17.62 -12.35 -9.44
CA ASN A 650 18.39 -11.76 -10.52
C ASN A 650 18.55 -10.24 -10.33
N ARG A 651 19.81 -9.78 -10.34
CA ARG A 651 20.20 -8.36 -10.26
C ARG A 651 19.50 -7.47 -11.29
N MET A 652 19.30 -7.96 -12.52
CA MET A 652 18.61 -7.21 -13.59
C MET A 652 17.12 -7.01 -13.31
N PHE A 653 16.48 -7.95 -12.62
CA PHE A 653 15.07 -7.87 -12.28
C PHE A 653 14.77 -6.71 -11.33
N PHE A 654 15.61 -6.50 -10.32
CA PHE A 654 15.42 -5.38 -9.39
C PHE A 654 15.59 -4.00 -10.06
N LEU A 655 16.47 -3.89 -11.07
CA LEU A 655 16.75 -2.62 -11.75
C LEU A 655 15.70 -2.29 -12.81
N VAL A 656 15.35 -3.26 -13.66
CA VAL A 656 14.44 -3.06 -14.80
C VAL A 656 12.98 -3.32 -14.40
N GLY A 657 12.75 -4.28 -13.52
CA GLY A 657 11.41 -4.71 -13.12
C GLY A 657 10.58 -3.61 -12.47
N GLN A 658 11.19 -2.85 -11.57
CA GLN A 658 10.53 -1.81 -10.79
C GLN A 658 10.03 -0.65 -11.67
N TRP A 659 10.89 -0.15 -12.56
CA TRP A 659 10.64 1.12 -13.27
C TRP A 659 10.11 0.94 -14.70
N PHE A 660 10.22 -0.25 -15.28
CA PHE A 660 9.78 -0.50 -16.65
C PHE A 660 8.73 -1.61 -16.73
N VAL A 661 8.99 -2.78 -16.14
CA VAL A 661 8.11 -3.95 -16.32
C VAL A 661 6.75 -3.73 -15.63
N ALA A 662 6.73 -3.36 -14.35
CA ALA A 662 5.48 -3.14 -13.63
C ALA A 662 4.65 -1.97 -14.23
N PRO A 663 5.24 -0.78 -14.49
CA PRO A 663 4.54 0.29 -15.20
C PRO A 663 4.02 -0.09 -16.58
N ALA A 664 4.75 -0.90 -17.35
CA ALA A 664 4.31 -1.36 -18.67
C ALA A 664 3.10 -2.30 -18.58
N PHE A 665 3.10 -3.25 -17.63
CA PHE A 665 1.93 -4.11 -17.42
C PHE A 665 0.70 -3.32 -17.00
N ILE A 666 0.85 -2.34 -16.11
CA ILE A 666 -0.25 -1.48 -15.69
C ILE A 666 -0.77 -0.63 -16.86
N PHE A 667 0.13 -0.08 -17.69
CA PHE A 667 -0.24 0.61 -18.92
C PHE A 667 -1.05 -0.32 -19.85
N CYS A 668 -0.64 -1.57 -20.02
CA CYS A 668 -1.39 -2.54 -20.84
C CYS A 668 -2.80 -2.80 -20.30
N ILE A 669 -2.96 -2.97 -18.97
CA ILE A 669 -4.27 -3.13 -18.34
C ILE A 669 -5.13 -1.89 -18.62
N GLY A 670 -4.58 -0.69 -18.43
CA GLY A 670 -5.27 0.56 -18.74
C GLY A 670 -5.65 0.65 -20.23
N PHE A 671 -4.75 0.28 -21.14
CA PHE A 671 -4.98 0.29 -22.58
C PHE A 671 -6.15 -0.60 -23.00
N PHE A 672 -6.17 -1.86 -22.55
CA PHE A 672 -7.27 -2.77 -22.86
C PHE A 672 -8.59 -2.31 -22.24
N THR A 673 -8.55 -1.79 -21.00
CA THR A 673 -9.73 -1.25 -20.31
C THR A 673 -10.31 -0.06 -21.07
N GLY A 674 -9.48 0.92 -21.42
CA GLY A 674 -9.91 2.12 -22.15
C GLY A 674 -10.44 1.79 -23.54
N ARG A 675 -9.84 0.82 -24.22
CA ARG A 675 -10.33 0.32 -25.51
C ARG A 675 -11.67 -0.39 -25.37
N TYR A 676 -11.85 -1.22 -24.34
CA TYR A 676 -13.11 -1.92 -24.08
C TYR A 676 -14.24 -0.96 -23.72
N PHE A 677 -13.96 0.01 -22.85
CA PHE A 677 -14.89 1.06 -22.45
C PHE A 677 -15.37 1.87 -23.66
N TYR A 678 -14.43 2.29 -24.53
CA TYR A 678 -14.75 3.02 -25.77
C TYR A 678 -15.72 2.24 -26.66
N LEU A 679 -15.38 0.99 -27.02
CA LEU A 679 -16.17 0.17 -27.95
C LEU A 679 -17.56 -0.12 -27.39
N THR A 680 -17.64 -0.47 -26.11
CA THR A 680 -18.90 -0.85 -25.46
C THR A 680 -19.83 0.36 -25.28
N THR A 681 -19.26 1.52 -24.92
CA THR A 681 -20.01 2.78 -24.80
C THR A 681 -20.55 3.23 -26.15
N GLU A 682 -19.74 3.13 -27.21
CA GLU A 682 -20.20 3.45 -28.57
C GLU A 682 -21.37 2.56 -29.01
N MET A 683 -21.28 1.24 -28.76
CA MET A 683 -22.35 0.31 -29.10
C MET A 683 -23.63 0.55 -28.29
N PHE A 684 -23.50 0.93 -27.01
CA PHE A 684 -24.64 1.20 -26.13
C PHE A 684 -25.42 2.45 -26.56
N TYR A 685 -24.74 3.58 -26.78
CA TYR A 685 -25.41 4.84 -27.17
C TYR A 685 -25.94 4.84 -28.61
N ARG A 686 -25.47 3.94 -29.49
CA ARG A 686 -26.10 3.69 -30.79
C ARG A 686 -27.49 3.04 -30.67
N GLN A 687 -27.75 2.29 -29.58
CA GLN A 687 -29.00 1.54 -29.38
C GLN A 687 -30.00 2.27 -28.48
N ARG A 688 -29.52 3.05 -27.49
CA ARG A 688 -30.38 3.68 -26.50
C ARG A 688 -29.90 5.08 -26.15
N THR A 689 -30.81 6.03 -26.08
CA THR A 689 -30.54 7.32 -25.44
C THR A 689 -30.60 7.13 -23.93
N ALA A 690 -29.46 7.24 -23.27
CA ALA A 690 -29.35 7.17 -21.81
C ALA A 690 -28.67 8.44 -21.27
N VAL A 691 -28.71 8.61 -19.95
CA VAL A 691 -27.94 9.64 -19.24
C VAL A 691 -26.45 9.39 -19.49
N SER A 692 -25.67 10.45 -19.74
CA SER A 692 -24.22 10.40 -20.01
C SER A 692 -23.43 9.70 -18.89
N GLY A 693 -23.92 9.77 -17.64
CA GLY A 693 -23.30 9.16 -16.48
C GLY A 693 -23.54 7.66 -16.29
N LEU A 694 -24.45 7.01 -17.03
CA LEU A 694 -24.82 5.62 -16.75
C LEU A 694 -23.68 4.63 -17.06
N THR A 695 -23.05 4.73 -18.23
CA THR A 695 -21.96 3.81 -18.61
C THR A 695 -20.75 3.98 -17.70
N TYR A 696 -20.44 5.23 -17.32
CA TYR A 696 -19.38 5.55 -16.38
C TYR A 696 -19.71 5.04 -14.96
N GLY A 697 -20.92 5.26 -14.47
CA GLY A 697 -21.36 4.78 -13.16
C GLY A 697 -21.35 3.26 -13.04
N VAL A 698 -21.71 2.52 -14.10
CA VAL A 698 -21.68 1.05 -14.10
C VAL A 698 -20.25 0.50 -14.13
N ASP A 699 -19.34 1.13 -14.86
CA ASP A 699 -17.91 0.81 -14.85
C ASP A 699 -17.29 1.01 -13.45
N LEU A 700 -17.60 2.15 -12.81
CA LEU A 700 -17.20 2.43 -11.43
C LEU A 700 -17.81 1.45 -10.44
N ALA A 701 -19.09 1.10 -10.57
CA ALA A 701 -19.74 0.10 -9.71
C ALA A 701 -19.09 -1.28 -9.81
N GLY A 702 -18.70 -1.68 -11.03
CA GLY A 702 -17.89 -2.86 -11.26
C GLY A 702 -16.56 -2.80 -10.53
N SER A 703 -15.90 -1.66 -10.64
CA SER A 703 -14.60 -1.39 -10.02
C SER A 703 -14.68 -1.42 -8.48
N VAL A 704 -15.73 -0.86 -7.88
CA VAL A 704 -15.99 -0.94 -6.43
C VAL A 704 -15.99 -2.39 -5.95
N LEU A 705 -16.78 -3.23 -6.62
CA LEU A 705 -16.91 -4.64 -6.26
C LEU A 705 -15.58 -5.38 -6.49
N GLY A 706 -14.89 -5.09 -7.58
CA GLY A 706 -13.57 -5.63 -7.89
C GLY A 706 -12.52 -5.33 -6.81
N VAL A 707 -12.31 -4.07 -6.44
CA VAL A 707 -11.33 -3.68 -5.41
C VAL A 707 -11.66 -4.28 -4.06
N PHE A 708 -12.91 -4.13 -3.62
CA PHE A 708 -13.34 -4.56 -2.30
C PHE A 708 -13.15 -6.07 -2.14
N ILE A 709 -13.62 -6.85 -3.13
CA ILE A 709 -13.49 -8.31 -3.11
C ILE A 709 -12.03 -8.72 -3.24
N THR A 710 -11.24 -8.08 -4.10
CA THR A 710 -9.86 -8.50 -4.34
C THR A 710 -8.96 -8.24 -3.14
N SER A 711 -9.02 -7.03 -2.59
CA SER A 711 -8.13 -6.61 -1.51
C SER A 711 -8.50 -7.22 -0.15
N ILE A 712 -9.79 -7.22 0.22
CA ILE A 712 -10.24 -7.65 1.56
C ILE A 712 -10.47 -9.17 1.62
N ILE A 713 -10.89 -9.79 0.53
CA ILE A 713 -11.36 -11.19 0.53
C ILE A 713 -10.42 -12.12 -0.23
N LEU A 714 -10.21 -11.89 -1.54
CA LEU A 714 -9.58 -12.88 -2.41
C LEU A 714 -8.09 -13.02 -2.13
N VAL A 715 -7.35 -11.91 -2.01
CA VAL A 715 -5.90 -11.98 -1.77
C VAL A 715 -5.59 -12.71 -0.46
N PRO A 716 -6.29 -12.40 0.65
CA PRO A 716 -6.07 -13.15 1.88
C PRO A 716 -6.40 -14.65 1.80
N ILE A 717 -7.41 -15.05 1.04
CA ILE A 717 -7.93 -16.43 1.07
C ILE A 717 -7.29 -17.33 0.01
N LEU A 718 -7.12 -16.79 -1.20
CA LEU A 718 -6.65 -17.52 -2.38
C LEU A 718 -5.18 -17.26 -2.69
N GLY A 719 -4.59 -16.22 -2.09
CA GLY A 719 -3.28 -15.71 -2.48
C GLY A 719 -3.31 -15.07 -3.87
N ILE A 720 -2.17 -14.49 -4.26
CA ILE A 720 -2.04 -13.79 -5.55
C ILE A 720 -2.33 -14.70 -6.77
N PRO A 721 -1.79 -15.94 -6.85
CA PRO A 721 -2.06 -16.80 -8.00
C PRO A 721 -3.54 -17.16 -8.14
N GLY A 722 -4.21 -17.45 -7.02
CA GLY A 722 -5.63 -17.81 -7.03
C GLY A 722 -6.53 -16.64 -7.44
N CYS A 723 -6.20 -15.41 -7.03
CA CYS A 723 -6.87 -14.20 -7.52
C CYS A 723 -6.74 -14.05 -9.04
N LEU A 724 -5.52 -14.19 -9.58
CA LEU A 724 -5.29 -14.07 -11.03
C LEU A 724 -6.07 -15.11 -11.83
N VAL A 725 -6.11 -16.36 -11.37
CA VAL A 725 -6.92 -17.42 -12.01
C VAL A 725 -8.39 -17.04 -12.03
N LEU A 726 -8.95 -16.56 -10.91
CA LEU A 726 -10.36 -16.16 -10.84
C LEU A 726 -10.66 -14.99 -11.78
N ILE A 727 -9.78 -13.98 -11.83
CA ILE A 727 -9.91 -12.84 -12.73
C ILE A 727 -9.88 -13.28 -14.20
N LEU A 728 -8.97 -14.20 -14.56
CA LEU A 728 -8.88 -14.77 -15.89
C LEU A 728 -10.13 -15.57 -16.27
N ILE A 729 -10.76 -16.27 -15.32
CA ILE A 729 -12.04 -16.93 -15.53
C ILE A 729 -13.12 -15.91 -15.89
N PHE A 730 -13.23 -14.77 -15.18
CA PHE A 730 -14.20 -13.73 -15.53
C PHE A 730 -13.95 -13.11 -16.92
N LEU A 731 -12.69 -12.90 -17.31
CA LEU A 731 -12.34 -12.47 -18.67
C LEU A 731 -12.73 -13.51 -19.72
N LEU A 732 -12.49 -14.79 -19.44
CA LEU A 732 -12.85 -15.89 -20.34
C LEU A 732 -14.36 -15.99 -20.49
N LEU A 733 -15.11 -15.83 -19.39
CA LEU A 733 -16.57 -15.80 -19.44
C LEU A 733 -17.06 -14.65 -20.32
N LEU A 734 -16.41 -13.48 -20.38
CA LEU A 734 -16.80 -12.39 -21.29
C LEU A 734 -16.75 -12.78 -22.78
N LEU A 735 -15.85 -13.69 -23.19
CA LEU A 735 -15.71 -14.13 -24.59
C LEU A 735 -16.91 -14.93 -25.12
N PHE A 736 -17.52 -15.76 -24.27
CA PHE A 736 -18.61 -16.69 -24.62
C PHE A 736 -19.97 -16.10 -24.26
#